data_AF-A0A0A0LET2-F1
#
_entry.id   AF-A0A0A0LET2-F1
#
_cell.length_a   1.000
_cell.length_b   1.000
_cell.length_c   1.000
_cell.angle_alpha   90.00
_cell.angle_beta   90.00
_cell.angle_gamma   90.00
#
_symmetry.space_group_name_H-M   'P 1'
#
loop_
_entity.id
_entity.type
_entity.pdbx_description
1 polymer ?
#
loop_
_entity_poly.entity_id
_entity_poly.type
_entity_poly.pdbx_seq_one_letter_code
_entity_poly.pdbx_strand_id
1 'polypeptide(L)'
;MGLEIMDPNTCIRGCCSTNSIPLHLQPSAFTLLSPIARGGESTVYEGRLDGRKVAVKKPILSTSEELDKFHKELQLLCELDHPGIVKLVAANAKPPNYMFFFEYYESPNLAEKLHVEEWNPSINQVLMITLELAKTLQYLHNLGIVHRDVKPANVLLDKDLHPYLADFGLAIHQKYLKEVSAENWKSSGKPTGGFYKKSMVGTLIYMAPEILRKEIHTDLSDVYSFGILMNELLTGVVPYTDLRTEAQAHTVLEMNYTEQLLTAAIVSDGLRPALPSDESGTPSRLLSLIQSCWDANPKNRPSFSDIVMDLESIWESRKSLESVSSGQLDLCGRLSDANEHDCAYREEINWSNQGEHCSQKFSGDRCGLNEWLDHSTDQLAYRPTLSCGSFSTRGMRETMEDSHFLLPHFCSDENIHAFGIFDGHRGAAAAEFSAQAIPGFLQRAFSTRSPADVLMEAFVKTDIEFRKELEFFRKSKKLKQKDWHPGCTAVVALIVRDKLFAANAGDCRAILCRAGDPIVLSKDHVASCLEERERVINNGGQVKWQVDTWRVGPAALQVTRSIGDDDLKPAVTAEPEITETVLTSQDDCLVMASDGLWDVLSNSEVVDIIRDTVKDPGMCSKRLATEAAARGSRDNITVIVVFLHPVSTIERIY
;
A
#
# COMPACT_ATOMS: atom_id res chain seq x y z
N MET A 1 -6.79 -12.08 39.86
CA MET A 1 -7.70 -13.23 39.64
C MET A 1 -7.24 -13.88 38.35
N GLY A 2 -6.73 -15.11 38.44
CA GLY A 2 -6.34 -15.90 37.27
C GLY A 2 -7.56 -16.60 36.68
N LEU A 3 -7.49 -16.94 35.39
CA LEU A 3 -8.47 -17.80 34.73
C LEU A 3 -8.53 -19.16 35.46
N GLU A 4 -9.73 -19.67 35.71
CA GLU A 4 -9.92 -20.97 36.33
C GLU A 4 -9.52 -22.08 35.35
N ILE A 5 -8.54 -22.90 35.73
CA ILE A 5 -8.08 -24.02 34.92
C ILE A 5 -8.95 -25.24 35.26
N MET A 6 -9.71 -25.72 34.28
CA MET A 6 -10.58 -26.88 34.45
C MET A 6 -9.78 -28.19 34.38
N ASP A 7 -9.95 -29.07 35.36
CA ASP A 7 -9.34 -30.41 35.34
C ASP A 7 -10.23 -31.47 34.65
N PRO A 8 -9.68 -32.31 33.76
CA PRO A 8 -8.30 -32.29 33.26
C PRO A 8 -8.07 -31.19 32.20
N ASN A 9 -6.98 -30.41 32.35
CA ASN A 9 -6.59 -29.37 31.39
C ASN A 9 -5.77 -29.94 30.23
N THR A 10 -6.40 -30.81 29.44
CA THR A 10 -5.78 -31.49 28.29
C THR A 10 -6.58 -31.26 27.02
N CYS A 11 -5.95 -31.04 25.88
CA CYS A 11 -6.69 -30.88 24.62
C CYS A 11 -7.54 -32.14 24.31
N ILE A 12 -8.52 -32.04 23.41
CA ILE A 12 -9.42 -33.17 23.10
C ILE A 12 -8.70 -34.44 22.64
N ARG A 13 -7.48 -34.30 22.08
CA ARG A 13 -6.64 -35.42 21.63
C ARG A 13 -5.68 -35.95 22.71
N GLY A 14 -5.61 -35.29 23.87
CA GLY A 14 -4.68 -35.62 24.95
C GLY A 14 -3.20 -35.35 24.63
N CYS A 15 -2.88 -34.73 23.49
CA CYS A 15 -1.49 -34.45 23.08
C CYS A 15 -0.93 -33.13 23.65
N CYS A 16 -1.77 -32.26 24.22
CA CYS A 16 -1.37 -31.01 24.85
C CYS A 16 -1.87 -31.00 26.29
N SER A 17 -0.99 -30.67 27.24
CA SER A 17 -1.31 -30.50 28.66
C SER A 17 -0.45 -29.40 29.26
N THR A 18 -1.02 -28.52 30.05
CA THR A 18 -0.31 -27.39 30.66
C THR A 18 -0.95 -27.02 32.00
N ASN A 19 -0.13 -26.52 32.92
CA ASN A 19 -0.57 -26.10 34.26
C ASN A 19 -0.82 -24.58 34.34
N SER A 20 -0.51 -23.83 33.29
CA SER A 20 -0.53 -22.36 33.29
C SER A 20 -1.52 -21.76 32.29
N ILE A 21 -1.84 -22.46 31.19
CA ILE A 21 -2.69 -21.94 30.12
C ILE A 21 -3.98 -22.78 30.07
N PRO A 22 -5.17 -22.21 30.33
CA PRO A 22 -6.42 -22.95 30.19
C PRO A 22 -6.63 -23.34 28.72
N LEU A 23 -6.84 -24.63 28.46
CA LEU A 23 -7.09 -25.19 27.13
C LEU A 23 -8.57 -25.37 26.81
N HIS A 24 -9.43 -25.09 27.78
CA HIS A 24 -10.89 -25.12 27.65
C HIS A 24 -11.47 -23.91 28.35
N LEU A 25 -12.32 -23.18 27.64
CA LEU A 25 -13.00 -22.02 28.19
C LEU A 25 -14.50 -22.27 28.22
N GLN A 26 -15.16 -21.81 29.28
CA GLN A 26 -16.62 -21.73 29.31
C GLN A 26 -17.09 -20.71 28.26
N PRO A 27 -18.21 -20.95 27.55
CA PRO A 27 -18.72 -19.99 26.57
C PRO A 27 -19.01 -18.59 27.15
N SER A 28 -19.28 -18.49 28.46
CA SER A 28 -19.47 -17.21 29.17
C SER A 28 -18.17 -16.49 29.53
N ALA A 29 -17.02 -17.18 29.48
CA ALA A 29 -15.72 -16.60 29.84
C ALA A 29 -15.19 -15.64 28.77
N PHE A 30 -15.68 -15.74 27.54
CA PHE A 30 -15.21 -14.90 26.44
C PHE A 30 -16.32 -14.34 25.56
N THR A 31 -16.01 -13.27 24.85
CA THR A 31 -16.89 -12.67 23.84
C THR A 31 -16.05 -12.27 22.64
N LEU A 32 -16.47 -12.70 21.44
CA LEU A 32 -15.89 -12.26 20.18
C LEU A 32 -16.53 -10.92 19.77
N LEU A 33 -15.71 -9.96 19.38
CA LEU A 33 -16.12 -8.67 18.86
C LEU A 33 -15.89 -8.64 17.34
N SER A 34 -15.36 -7.53 16.81
CA SER A 34 -15.08 -7.36 15.38
C SER A 34 -13.88 -8.19 14.90
N PRO A 35 -13.88 -8.64 13.63
CA PRO A 35 -12.66 -9.18 13.01
C PRO A 35 -11.62 -8.07 12.85
N ILE A 36 -10.37 -8.36 13.19
CA ILE A 36 -9.22 -7.46 13.02
C ILE A 36 -8.44 -7.84 11.75
N ALA A 37 -8.25 -9.13 11.51
CA ALA A 37 -7.51 -9.62 10.35
C ALA A 37 -8.11 -10.93 9.81
N ARG A 38 -8.07 -11.11 8.48
CA ARG A 38 -8.47 -12.36 7.80
C ARG A 38 -7.32 -12.86 6.95
N GLY A 39 -6.82 -14.05 7.27
CA GLY A 39 -5.83 -14.78 6.48
C GLY A 39 -6.42 -16.02 5.83
N GLY A 40 -5.62 -16.71 4.99
CA GLY A 40 -6.04 -17.94 4.31
C GLY A 40 -6.28 -19.13 5.25
N GLU A 41 -5.62 -19.16 6.42
CA GLU A 41 -5.72 -20.27 7.38
C GLU A 41 -6.50 -19.91 8.66
N SER A 42 -6.73 -18.62 8.94
CA SER A 42 -7.42 -18.19 10.16
C SER A 42 -8.02 -16.78 10.06
N THR A 43 -8.96 -16.48 10.95
CA THR A 43 -9.46 -15.11 11.18
C THR A 43 -9.14 -14.68 12.61
N VAL A 44 -8.56 -13.50 12.78
CA VAL A 44 -8.27 -12.90 14.08
C VAL A 44 -9.36 -11.90 14.44
N TYR A 45 -9.92 -12.01 15.64
CA TYR A 45 -10.97 -11.14 16.17
C TYR A 45 -10.44 -10.35 17.36
N GLU A 46 -10.97 -9.15 17.56
CA GLU A 46 -10.94 -8.52 18.86
C GLU A 46 -11.87 -9.31 19.77
N GLY A 47 -11.46 -9.54 21.01
CA GLY A 47 -12.29 -10.24 21.98
C GLY A 47 -12.11 -9.74 23.39
N ARG A 48 -12.98 -10.24 24.27
CA ARG A 48 -12.82 -10.12 25.71
C ARG A 48 -12.74 -11.50 26.33
N LEU A 49 -11.83 -11.68 27.27
CA LEU A 49 -11.67 -12.89 28.09
C LEU A 49 -11.66 -12.45 29.56
N ASP A 50 -12.66 -12.87 30.34
CA ASP A 50 -12.90 -12.38 31.72
C ASP A 50 -12.83 -10.85 31.84
N GLY A 51 -13.42 -10.16 30.86
CA GLY A 51 -13.47 -8.69 30.79
C GLY A 51 -12.19 -8.02 30.26
N ARG A 52 -11.06 -8.74 30.15
CA ARG A 52 -9.80 -8.24 29.60
C ARG A 52 -9.79 -8.33 28.08
N LYS A 53 -9.21 -7.32 27.42
CA LYS A 53 -9.08 -7.28 25.96
C LYS A 53 -8.05 -8.32 25.51
N VAL A 54 -8.39 -9.08 24.47
CA VAL A 54 -7.56 -10.16 23.90
C VAL A 54 -7.69 -10.19 22.38
N ALA A 55 -6.69 -10.76 21.70
CA ALA A 55 -6.78 -11.11 20.28
C ALA A 55 -7.15 -12.59 20.15
N VAL A 56 -8.21 -12.90 19.39
CA VAL A 56 -8.73 -14.26 19.26
C VAL A 56 -8.50 -14.80 17.85
N LYS A 57 -7.53 -15.69 17.68
CA LYS A 57 -7.25 -16.37 16.40
C LYS A 57 -8.15 -17.59 16.28
N LYS A 58 -9.07 -17.55 15.32
CA LYS A 58 -9.96 -18.66 14.98
C LYS A 58 -9.48 -19.32 13.67
N PRO A 59 -8.86 -20.51 13.72
CA PRO A 59 -8.47 -21.25 12.53
C PRO A 59 -9.67 -21.67 11.67
N ILE A 60 -9.45 -21.77 10.36
CA ILE A 60 -10.39 -22.38 9.41
C ILE A 60 -10.08 -23.87 9.38
N LEU A 61 -10.96 -24.70 9.94
CA LEU A 61 -10.77 -26.14 10.08
C LEU A 61 -11.80 -26.89 9.25
N SER A 62 -11.36 -27.44 8.12
CA SER A 62 -12.18 -28.24 7.19
C SER A 62 -11.67 -29.68 7.06
N THR A 63 -10.41 -29.93 7.42
CA THR A 63 -9.73 -31.23 7.26
C THR A 63 -9.06 -31.71 8.55
N SER A 64 -8.76 -33.02 8.63
CA SER A 64 -7.98 -33.57 9.74
C SER A 64 -6.56 -33.02 9.80
N GLU A 65 -5.94 -32.73 8.64
CA GLU A 65 -4.59 -32.16 8.55
C GLU A 65 -4.53 -30.75 9.17
N GLU A 66 -5.51 -29.90 8.92
CA GLU A 66 -5.59 -28.56 9.53
C GLU A 66 -5.80 -28.66 11.05
N LEU A 67 -6.58 -29.65 11.50
CA LEU A 67 -6.74 -29.92 12.93
C LEU A 67 -5.43 -30.43 13.55
N ASP A 68 -4.63 -31.22 12.83
CA ASP A 68 -3.29 -31.66 13.27
C ASP A 68 -2.35 -30.46 13.40
N LYS A 69 -2.37 -29.54 12.43
CA LYS A 69 -1.60 -28.29 12.48
C LYS A 69 -1.96 -27.45 13.70
N PHE A 70 -3.26 -27.26 13.98
CA PHE A 70 -3.72 -26.54 15.16
C PHE A 70 -3.13 -27.12 16.46
N HIS A 71 -3.18 -28.45 16.62
CA HIS A 71 -2.66 -29.08 17.84
C HIS A 71 -1.14 -29.02 17.93
N LYS A 72 -0.42 -29.07 16.79
CA LYS A 72 1.04 -28.86 16.74
C LYS A 72 1.41 -27.44 17.15
N GLU A 73 0.73 -26.43 16.60
CA GLU A 73 0.93 -25.02 16.98
C GLU A 73 0.61 -24.81 18.47
N LEU A 74 -0.50 -25.35 18.97
CA LEU A 74 -0.87 -25.28 20.38
C LEU A 74 0.19 -25.91 21.29
N GLN A 75 0.72 -27.08 20.91
CA GLN A 75 1.76 -27.75 21.67
C GLN A 75 3.02 -26.88 21.78
N LEU A 76 3.48 -26.32 20.66
CA LEU A 76 4.63 -25.41 20.63
C LEU A 76 4.36 -24.19 21.52
N LEU A 77 3.23 -23.49 21.33
CA LEU A 77 2.89 -22.31 22.13
C LEU A 77 2.79 -22.57 23.63
N CYS A 78 2.44 -23.79 24.05
CA CYS A 78 2.42 -24.17 25.47
C CYS A 78 3.82 -24.38 26.07
N GLU A 79 4.83 -24.63 25.23
CA GLU A 79 6.23 -24.86 25.64
C GLU A 79 7.08 -23.57 25.62
N LEU A 80 6.59 -22.49 25.00
CA LEU A 80 7.32 -21.23 24.82
C LEU A 80 7.06 -20.25 25.97
N ASP A 81 8.14 -19.71 26.55
CA ASP A 81 8.11 -18.66 27.56
C ASP A 81 9.27 -17.68 27.33
N HIS A 82 9.00 -16.61 26.57
CA HIS A 82 9.97 -15.56 26.27
C HIS A 82 9.24 -14.21 26.13
N PRO A 83 9.78 -13.09 26.65
CA PRO A 83 9.10 -11.80 26.63
C PRO A 83 8.85 -11.25 25.23
N GLY A 84 9.69 -11.59 24.24
CA GLY A 84 9.52 -11.18 22.84
C GLY A 84 8.64 -12.11 21.99
N ILE A 85 7.91 -13.05 22.59
CA ILE A 85 6.93 -13.92 21.91
C ILE A 85 5.52 -13.48 22.32
N VAL A 86 4.58 -13.46 21.37
CA VAL A 86 3.18 -13.18 21.68
C VAL A 86 2.62 -14.14 22.73
N LYS A 87 2.03 -13.58 23.78
CA LYS A 87 1.61 -14.38 24.93
C LYS A 87 0.29 -15.09 24.67
N LEU A 88 0.31 -16.43 24.64
CA LEU A 88 -0.90 -17.24 24.65
C LEU A 88 -1.52 -17.21 26.07
N VAL A 89 -2.67 -16.57 26.20
CA VAL A 89 -3.39 -16.42 27.48
C VAL A 89 -4.30 -17.62 27.72
N ALA A 90 -4.94 -18.13 26.67
CA ALA A 90 -5.82 -19.29 26.74
C ALA A 90 -5.96 -19.93 25.35
N ALA A 91 -6.47 -21.15 25.31
CA ALA A 91 -6.96 -21.78 24.09
C ALA A 91 -8.32 -22.43 24.36
N ASN A 92 -9.13 -22.58 23.30
CA ASN A 92 -10.28 -23.47 23.34
C ASN A 92 -9.99 -24.63 22.39
N ALA A 93 -9.51 -25.76 22.93
CA ALA A 93 -9.05 -26.92 22.18
C ALA A 93 -10.11 -28.03 22.10
N LYS A 94 -11.39 -27.63 21.95
CA LYS A 94 -12.55 -28.54 21.84
C LYS A 94 -13.53 -28.10 20.73
N PRO A 95 -14.20 -29.05 20.07
CA PRO A 95 -15.31 -28.74 19.17
C PRO A 95 -16.45 -27.99 19.89
N PRO A 96 -17.24 -27.18 19.18
CA PRO A 96 -17.13 -26.87 17.75
C PRO A 96 -16.19 -25.70 17.44
N ASN A 97 -15.63 -25.02 18.45
CA ASN A 97 -14.99 -23.71 18.30
C ASN A 97 -13.53 -23.75 18.74
N TYR A 98 -12.64 -24.19 17.86
CA TYR A 98 -11.20 -24.12 18.10
C TYR A 98 -10.70 -22.68 18.01
N MET A 99 -9.99 -22.20 19.04
CA MET A 99 -9.53 -20.81 19.14
C MET A 99 -8.25 -20.69 19.96
N PHE A 100 -7.40 -19.73 19.62
CA PHE A 100 -6.32 -19.23 20.48
C PHE A 100 -6.66 -17.83 20.98
N PHE A 101 -6.34 -17.54 22.24
CA PHE A 101 -6.54 -16.25 22.86
C PHE A 101 -5.17 -15.69 23.26
N PHE A 102 -4.73 -14.66 22.55
CA PHE A 102 -3.47 -13.98 22.80
C PHE A 102 -3.71 -12.68 23.56
N GLU A 103 -2.67 -12.20 24.24
CA GLU A 103 -2.63 -10.82 24.70
C GLU A 103 -2.86 -9.85 23.54
N TYR A 104 -3.58 -8.76 23.79
CA TYR A 104 -3.90 -7.78 22.76
C TYR A 104 -2.81 -6.72 22.70
N TYR A 105 -2.22 -6.54 21.52
CA TYR A 105 -1.23 -5.49 21.24
C TYR A 105 -1.93 -4.37 20.45
N GLU A 106 -1.84 -3.13 20.93
CA GLU A 106 -2.59 -2.00 20.36
C GLU A 106 -1.99 -1.47 19.05
N SER A 107 -0.67 -1.61 18.86
CA SER A 107 -0.03 -1.16 17.63
C SER A 107 -0.19 -2.19 16.51
N PRO A 108 -0.21 -1.76 15.24
CA PRO A 108 -0.23 -2.67 14.11
C PRO A 108 1.04 -3.52 14.05
N ASN A 109 1.01 -4.57 13.22
CA ASN A 109 2.21 -5.34 12.95
C ASN A 109 3.27 -4.49 12.22
N LEU A 110 4.52 -4.96 12.21
CA LEU A 110 5.64 -4.20 11.70
C LEU A 110 5.51 -3.91 10.19
N ALA A 111 4.87 -4.78 9.41
CA ALA A 111 4.62 -4.52 7.98
C ALA A 111 3.63 -3.37 7.78
N GLU A 112 2.51 -3.39 8.48
CA GLU A 112 1.50 -2.31 8.45
C GLU A 112 2.10 -0.99 8.94
N LYS A 113 2.87 -1.03 10.03
CA LYS A 113 3.54 0.16 10.54
C LYS A 113 4.50 0.75 9.51
N LEU A 114 5.33 -0.08 8.88
CA LEU A 114 6.33 0.36 7.92
C LEU A 114 5.72 0.88 6.61
N HIS A 115 4.75 0.14 6.05
CA HIS A 115 4.28 0.37 4.68
C HIS A 115 2.90 1.02 4.55
N VAL A 116 2.05 0.92 5.57
CA VAL A 116 0.71 1.53 5.57
C VAL A 116 0.71 2.85 6.34
N GLU A 117 1.40 2.90 7.49
CA GLU A 117 1.60 4.16 8.23
C GLU A 117 2.81 4.97 7.70
N GLU A 118 3.52 4.47 6.68
CA GLU A 118 4.74 5.07 6.11
C GLU A 118 5.78 5.44 7.19
N TRP A 119 5.89 4.60 8.23
CA TRP A 119 6.78 4.87 9.35
C TRP A 119 8.23 4.74 8.92
N ASN A 120 9.02 5.81 9.10
CA ASN A 120 10.46 5.79 8.89
C ASN A 120 11.22 5.66 10.22
N PRO A 121 11.65 4.45 10.63
CA PRO A 121 12.33 4.25 11.90
C PRO A 121 13.73 4.87 11.90
N SER A 122 14.09 5.51 13.01
CA SER A 122 15.48 5.87 13.25
C SER A 122 16.35 4.61 13.37
N ILE A 123 17.64 4.70 13.05
CA ILE A 123 18.59 3.58 13.23
C ILE A 123 18.59 3.04 14.67
N ASN A 124 18.29 3.88 15.68
CA ASN A 124 18.19 3.42 17.07
C ASN A 124 16.92 2.58 17.29
N GLN A 125 15.81 2.90 16.63
CA GLN A 125 14.62 2.04 16.66
C GLN A 125 14.88 0.73 15.90
N VAL A 126 15.52 0.78 14.73
CA VAL A 126 15.89 -0.42 13.96
C VAL A 126 16.77 -1.35 14.79
N LEU A 127 17.85 -0.84 15.39
CA LEU A 127 18.74 -1.66 16.20
C LEU A 127 18.03 -2.23 17.44
N MET A 128 17.13 -1.48 18.08
CA MET A 128 16.38 -1.98 19.24
C MET A 128 15.46 -3.14 18.83
N ILE A 129 14.65 -2.94 17.81
CA ILE A 129 13.70 -3.94 17.31
C ILE A 129 14.45 -5.20 16.84
N THR A 130 15.52 -5.03 16.07
CA THR A 130 16.28 -6.16 15.52
C THR A 130 17.04 -6.91 16.61
N LEU A 131 17.56 -6.22 17.63
CA LEU A 131 18.23 -6.86 18.77
C LEU A 131 17.26 -7.70 19.61
N GLU A 132 16.08 -7.17 19.92
CA GLU A 132 15.06 -7.89 20.71
C GLU A 132 14.48 -9.08 19.92
N LEU A 133 14.26 -8.93 18.62
CA LEU A 133 13.89 -10.04 17.74
C LEU A 133 15.00 -11.10 17.64
N ALA A 134 16.27 -10.70 17.50
CA ALA A 134 17.39 -11.62 17.44
C ALA A 134 17.50 -12.46 18.73
N LYS A 135 17.29 -11.86 19.90
CA LYS A 135 17.22 -12.58 21.19
C LYS A 135 16.05 -13.57 21.24
N THR A 136 14.90 -13.19 20.69
CA THR A 136 13.73 -14.07 20.60
C THR A 136 13.99 -15.26 19.68
N LEU A 137 14.59 -15.04 18.51
CA LEU A 137 14.93 -16.11 17.57
C LEU A 137 16.06 -17.00 18.11
N GLN A 138 17.04 -16.42 18.82
CA GLN A 138 18.06 -17.16 19.56
C GLN A 138 17.42 -18.12 20.56
N TYR A 139 16.43 -17.65 21.34
CA TYR A 139 15.70 -18.48 22.29
C TYR A 139 15.02 -19.67 21.60
N LEU A 140 14.33 -19.45 20.48
CA LEU A 140 13.69 -20.53 19.71
C LEU A 140 14.71 -21.56 19.21
N HIS A 141 15.82 -21.11 18.63
CA HIS A 141 16.85 -21.98 18.10
C HIS A 141 17.55 -22.78 19.20
N ASN A 142 17.74 -22.22 20.39
CA ASN A 142 18.25 -22.93 21.56
C ASN A 142 17.32 -24.06 22.03
N LEU A 143 16.00 -23.93 21.83
CA LEU A 143 15.02 -25.00 22.04
C LEU A 143 14.93 -25.97 20.85
N GLY A 144 15.74 -25.77 19.81
CA GLY A 144 15.70 -26.53 18.58
C GLY A 144 14.39 -26.32 17.81
N ILE A 145 13.78 -25.14 17.88
CA ILE A 145 12.58 -24.75 17.15
C ILE A 145 12.98 -23.79 16.02
N VAL A 146 12.50 -24.07 14.81
CA VAL A 146 12.67 -23.19 13.63
C VAL A 146 11.33 -22.55 13.31
N HIS A 147 11.28 -21.23 13.14
CA HIS A 147 10.06 -20.47 12.92
C HIS A 147 9.51 -20.65 11.49
N ARG A 148 10.38 -20.58 10.48
CA ARG A 148 10.12 -20.76 9.03
C ARG A 148 9.27 -19.69 8.33
N ASP A 149 8.82 -18.66 9.04
CA ASP A 149 8.08 -17.53 8.43
C ASP A 149 8.39 -16.20 9.14
N VAL A 150 9.68 -15.92 9.37
CA VAL A 150 10.13 -14.63 9.93
C VAL A 150 9.94 -13.52 8.89
N LYS A 151 9.07 -12.55 9.18
CA LYS A 151 8.76 -11.40 8.31
C LYS A 151 8.07 -10.28 9.12
N PRO A 152 8.06 -9.03 8.66
CA PRO A 152 7.45 -7.92 9.40
C PRO A 152 5.96 -8.15 9.74
N ALA A 153 5.19 -8.80 8.87
CA ALA A 153 3.77 -9.08 9.13
C ALA A 153 3.54 -10.03 10.32
N ASN A 154 4.56 -10.79 10.73
CA ASN A 154 4.54 -11.70 11.88
C ASN A 154 5.24 -11.10 13.11
N VAL A 155 5.56 -9.80 13.10
CA VAL A 155 6.10 -9.08 14.27
C VAL A 155 5.08 -8.05 14.71
N LEU A 156 4.48 -8.25 15.88
CA LEU A 156 3.62 -7.24 16.51
C LEU A 156 4.47 -6.24 17.28
N LEU A 157 3.95 -5.03 17.46
CA LEU A 157 4.59 -4.01 18.28
C LEU A 157 3.67 -3.66 19.45
N ASP A 158 4.25 -3.34 20.60
CA ASP A 158 3.51 -2.63 21.64
C ASP A 158 3.62 -1.10 21.47
N LYS A 159 2.98 -0.37 22.38
CA LYS A 159 2.97 1.10 22.42
C LYS A 159 4.37 1.72 22.57
N ASP A 160 5.33 0.97 23.10
CA ASP A 160 6.70 1.40 23.34
C ASP A 160 7.64 0.91 22.22
N LEU A 161 7.07 0.33 21.15
CA LEU A 161 7.73 -0.24 19.96
C LEU A 161 8.52 -1.53 20.23
N HIS A 162 8.32 -2.20 21.36
CA HIS A 162 8.95 -3.50 21.58
C HIS A 162 8.33 -4.55 20.65
N PRO A 163 9.15 -5.39 19.97
CA PRO A 163 8.68 -6.40 19.05
C PRO A 163 8.27 -7.70 19.74
N TYR A 164 7.17 -8.28 19.25
CA TYR A 164 6.65 -9.57 19.68
C TYR A 164 6.46 -10.48 18.46
N LEU A 165 7.25 -11.55 18.39
CA LEU A 165 7.16 -12.54 17.32
C LEU A 165 5.86 -13.34 17.45
N ALA A 166 5.12 -13.42 16.34
CA ALA A 166 3.82 -14.05 16.23
C ALA A 166 3.79 -15.11 15.12
N ASP A 167 2.68 -15.86 15.08
CA ASP A 167 2.35 -16.87 14.08
C ASP A 167 3.29 -18.08 13.97
N PHE A 168 3.08 -19.04 14.88
CA PHE A 168 3.83 -20.29 14.96
C PHE A 168 3.19 -21.42 14.13
N GLY A 169 2.23 -21.12 13.24
CA GLY A 169 1.54 -22.13 12.43
C GLY A 169 2.47 -22.93 11.51
N LEU A 170 3.61 -22.33 11.15
CA LEU A 170 4.68 -22.99 10.40
C LEU A 170 5.88 -23.38 11.28
N ALA A 171 5.90 -23.13 12.58
CA ALA A 171 7.05 -23.50 13.40
C ALA A 171 7.18 -25.02 13.57
N ILE A 172 8.41 -25.52 13.74
CA ILE A 172 8.67 -26.95 13.90
C ILE A 172 9.98 -27.21 14.66
N HIS A 173 10.05 -28.31 15.42
CA HIS A 173 11.32 -28.74 15.98
C HIS A 173 12.27 -29.29 14.91
N GLN A 174 13.55 -28.96 15.04
CA GLN A 174 14.63 -29.37 14.16
C GLN A 174 14.72 -30.89 13.98
N LYS A 175 14.42 -31.67 15.03
CA LYS A 175 14.39 -33.14 14.99
C LYS A 175 13.39 -33.70 13.97
N TYR A 176 12.29 -32.99 13.68
CA TYR A 176 11.25 -33.42 12.73
C TYR A 176 11.49 -32.90 11.31
N LEU A 177 12.47 -32.01 11.08
CA LEU A 177 12.76 -31.45 9.74
C LEU A 177 13.14 -32.54 8.72
N LYS A 178 13.73 -33.65 9.17
CA LYS A 178 14.12 -34.79 8.33
C LYS A 178 12.96 -35.72 7.94
N GLU A 179 11.89 -35.76 8.74
CA GLU A 179 10.70 -36.59 8.47
C GLU A 179 9.73 -35.87 7.54
N VAL A 180 9.57 -34.55 7.72
CA VAL A 180 8.68 -33.71 6.92
C VAL A 180 9.14 -33.57 5.46
N SER A 181 10.44 -33.70 5.18
CA SER A 181 10.96 -33.70 3.80
C SER A 181 10.62 -34.97 3.01
N ALA A 182 10.35 -36.09 3.67
CA ALA A 182 10.03 -37.37 3.01
C ALA A 182 8.51 -37.59 2.82
N GLU A 183 7.67 -37.13 3.75
CA GLU A 183 6.22 -37.43 3.75
C GLU A 183 5.40 -36.49 2.85
N ASN A 184 5.84 -35.24 2.63
CA ASN A 184 5.15 -34.26 1.78
C ASN A 184 5.23 -34.57 0.26
N TRP A 185 5.86 -35.67 -0.15
CA TRP A 185 6.07 -36.03 -1.56
C TRP A 185 4.94 -36.90 -2.16
N LYS A 186 3.99 -37.43 -1.37
CA LYS A 186 2.90 -38.26 -1.89
C LYS A 186 1.61 -37.46 -2.12
N SER A 187 1.37 -37.12 -3.39
CA SER A 187 0.13 -36.52 -3.89
C SER A 187 -1.09 -37.41 -3.61
N SER A 188 -2.16 -36.86 -3.05
CA SER A 188 -3.50 -37.42 -3.20
C SER A 188 -4.54 -36.30 -3.40
N GLY A 189 -5.11 -36.23 -4.61
CA GLY A 189 -6.17 -35.31 -5.00
C GLY A 189 -6.23 -35.11 -6.52
N LYS A 190 -7.35 -35.51 -7.15
CA LYS A 190 -7.61 -35.42 -8.60
C LYS A 190 -8.08 -34.01 -9.04
N PRO A 191 -8.05 -33.68 -10.35
CA PRO A 191 -7.80 -32.33 -10.83
C PRO A 191 -9.07 -31.50 -11.04
N THR A 192 -9.06 -30.27 -10.50
CA THR A 192 -9.95 -29.18 -10.92
C THR A 192 -9.16 -27.88 -10.96
N GLY A 193 -8.81 -27.42 -12.16
CA GLY A 193 -8.71 -25.99 -12.50
C GLY A 193 -7.71 -25.07 -11.82
N GLY A 194 -6.74 -25.55 -11.03
CA GLY A 194 -5.69 -24.72 -10.45
C GLY A 194 -4.40 -25.53 -10.29
N PHE A 195 -3.33 -25.09 -10.95
CA PHE A 195 -2.03 -25.76 -10.92
C PHE A 195 -1.43 -25.74 -9.49
N TYR A 196 -1.47 -26.91 -8.84
CA TYR A 196 -0.68 -27.43 -7.72
C TYR A 196 0.13 -26.44 -6.83
N LYS A 197 -0.45 -26.00 -5.70
CA LYS A 197 0.25 -25.39 -4.54
C LYS A 197 0.13 -26.27 -3.28
N LYS A 198 0.92 -27.34 -3.16
CA LYS A 198 1.08 -28.08 -1.89
C LYS A 198 2.53 -28.55 -1.72
N SER A 199 3.43 -27.65 -1.31
CA SER A 199 4.71 -28.00 -0.64
C SER A 199 5.62 -26.81 -0.27
N MET A 200 5.28 -25.55 -0.60
CA MET A 200 6.12 -24.39 -0.27
C MET A 200 5.70 -23.80 1.08
N VAL A 201 6.66 -23.56 1.99
CA VAL A 201 6.43 -23.09 3.37
C VAL A 201 7.05 -21.71 3.54
N GLY A 202 6.26 -20.74 4.03
CA GLY A 202 6.67 -19.35 4.29
C GLY A 202 6.26 -18.38 3.19
N THR A 203 6.77 -17.15 3.28
CA THR A 203 6.51 -16.07 2.29
C THR A 203 7.70 -15.91 1.35
N LEU A 204 7.48 -16.06 0.04
CA LEU A 204 8.54 -16.27 -0.97
C LEU A 204 9.68 -15.23 -0.94
N ILE A 205 9.36 -13.94 -0.77
CA ILE A 205 10.36 -12.84 -0.74
C ILE A 205 11.23 -12.82 0.53
N TYR A 206 10.96 -13.68 1.52
CA TYR A 206 11.78 -13.84 2.72
C TYR A 206 12.48 -15.21 2.76
N MET A 207 12.27 -16.07 1.76
CA MET A 207 12.77 -17.44 1.77
C MET A 207 14.25 -17.53 1.40
N ALA A 208 14.98 -18.34 2.17
CA ALA A 208 16.37 -18.66 1.86
C ALA A 208 16.48 -19.52 0.57
N PRO A 209 17.59 -19.40 -0.20
CA PRO A 209 17.79 -20.14 -1.44
C PRO A 209 17.64 -21.66 -1.32
N GLU A 210 18.10 -22.26 -0.24
CA GLU A 210 17.98 -23.71 0.01
C GLU A 210 16.52 -24.15 0.21
N ILE A 211 15.68 -23.29 0.80
CA ILE A 211 14.24 -23.55 0.95
C ILE A 211 13.56 -23.52 -0.42
N LEU A 212 13.95 -22.55 -1.26
CA LEU A 212 13.47 -22.42 -2.64
C LEU A 212 13.94 -23.58 -3.53
N ARG A 213 15.15 -24.12 -3.30
CA ARG A 213 15.65 -25.36 -3.93
C ARG A 213 14.98 -26.63 -3.41
N LYS A 214 14.15 -26.53 -2.38
CA LYS A 214 13.53 -27.68 -1.67
C LYS A 214 14.57 -28.61 -1.04
N GLU A 215 15.67 -28.03 -0.57
CA GLU A 215 16.71 -28.74 0.17
C GLU A 215 16.31 -28.90 1.65
N ILE A 216 17.19 -29.48 2.46
CA ILE A 216 16.94 -29.69 3.89
C ILE A 216 16.84 -28.33 4.58
N HIS A 217 15.69 -28.08 5.19
CA HIS A 217 15.46 -26.91 6.02
C HIS A 217 16.40 -26.94 7.23
N THR A 218 16.99 -25.80 7.56
CA THR A 218 17.78 -25.60 8.77
C THR A 218 17.27 -24.37 9.51
N ASP A 219 17.66 -24.22 10.76
CA ASP A 219 17.53 -23.00 11.56
C ASP A 219 18.12 -21.76 10.85
N LEU A 220 19.15 -21.96 10.03
CA LEU A 220 19.79 -20.90 9.24
C LEU A 220 18.89 -20.29 8.15
N SER A 221 17.73 -20.87 7.86
CA SER A 221 16.73 -20.21 7.01
C SER A 221 16.09 -19.01 7.71
N ASP A 222 15.87 -19.10 9.03
CA ASP A 222 15.34 -17.95 9.80
C ASP A 222 16.35 -16.81 9.84
N VAL A 223 17.66 -17.12 9.85
CA VAL A 223 18.73 -16.12 9.77
C VAL A 223 18.67 -15.35 8.46
N TYR A 224 18.43 -16.04 7.34
CA TYR A 224 18.24 -15.38 6.05
C TYR A 224 17.04 -14.44 6.07
N SER A 225 15.88 -14.94 6.52
CA SER A 225 14.65 -14.15 6.61
C SER A 225 14.81 -12.94 7.53
N PHE A 226 15.53 -13.09 8.63
CA PHE A 226 15.88 -11.99 9.54
C PHE A 226 16.76 -10.94 8.86
N GLY A 227 17.75 -11.34 8.05
CA GLY A 227 18.56 -10.41 7.25
C GLY A 227 17.73 -9.56 6.29
N ILE A 228 16.75 -10.19 5.61
CA ILE A 228 15.81 -9.49 4.72
C ILE A 228 14.94 -8.49 5.50
N LEU A 229 14.41 -8.91 6.67
CA LEU A 229 13.63 -8.04 7.56
C LEU A 229 14.44 -6.84 8.06
N MET A 230 15.70 -7.05 8.46
CA MET A 230 16.59 -5.95 8.87
C MET A 230 16.81 -4.94 7.74
N ASN A 231 17.00 -5.41 6.50
CA ASN A 231 17.16 -4.53 5.35
C ASN A 231 15.90 -3.71 5.08
N GLU A 232 14.73 -4.36 5.10
CA GLU A 232 13.44 -3.72 4.90
C GLU A 232 13.15 -2.64 5.95
N LEU A 233 13.51 -2.88 7.21
CA LEU A 233 13.43 -1.87 8.28
C LEU A 233 14.30 -0.64 8.01
N LEU A 234 15.46 -0.81 7.38
CA LEU A 234 16.38 0.30 7.09
C LEU A 234 15.98 1.08 5.84
N THR A 235 15.44 0.39 4.83
CA THR A 235 15.08 1.01 3.55
C THR A 235 13.64 1.55 3.56
N GLY A 236 12.75 0.98 4.38
CA GLY A 236 11.31 1.22 4.26
C GLY A 236 10.71 0.65 2.98
N VAL A 237 11.46 -0.20 2.26
CA VAL A 237 11.10 -0.70 0.94
C VAL A 237 10.83 -2.20 1.02
N VAL A 238 9.70 -2.64 0.46
CA VAL A 238 9.36 -4.07 0.36
C VAL A 238 10.48 -4.80 -0.39
N PRO A 239 10.97 -5.97 0.10
CA PRO A 239 12.11 -6.65 -0.49
C PRO A 239 11.99 -6.85 -2.00
N TYR A 240 13.09 -6.55 -2.70
CA TYR A 240 13.28 -6.69 -4.15
C TYR A 240 12.50 -5.69 -5.03
N THR A 241 11.76 -4.74 -4.46
CA THR A 241 11.04 -3.70 -5.23
C THR A 241 11.92 -2.53 -5.66
N ASP A 242 13.13 -2.50 -5.13
CA ASP A 242 14.21 -1.52 -5.17
C ASP A 242 15.10 -1.56 -6.43
N LEU A 243 14.93 -2.53 -7.33
CA LEU A 243 15.68 -2.63 -8.59
C LEU A 243 15.27 -1.59 -9.66
N ARG A 244 14.93 -0.38 -9.25
CA ARG A 244 14.52 0.72 -10.15
C ARG A 244 15.71 1.51 -10.73
N THR A 245 16.95 1.26 -10.30
CA THR A 245 18.11 2.13 -10.60
C THR A 245 19.24 1.54 -11.46
N GLU A 246 19.25 0.25 -11.78
CA GLU A 246 20.21 -0.32 -12.75
C GLU A 246 19.49 -1.00 -13.92
N ALA A 247 19.83 -0.56 -15.14
CA ALA A 247 19.24 -0.97 -16.43
C ALA A 247 19.47 -2.45 -16.82
N GLN A 248 19.76 -3.34 -15.87
CA GLN A 248 19.92 -4.79 -16.10
C GLN A 248 19.23 -5.69 -15.07
N ALA A 249 18.36 -5.18 -14.20
CA ALA A 249 17.52 -6.02 -13.36
C ALA A 249 16.12 -5.41 -13.20
N HIS A 250 15.35 -5.34 -14.28
CA HIS A 250 13.95 -4.95 -14.19
C HIS A 250 13.15 -6.01 -13.41
N THR A 251 12.67 -5.60 -12.23
CA THR A 251 11.40 -5.96 -11.56
C THR A 251 11.31 -7.22 -10.70
N VAL A 252 10.85 -7.05 -9.45
CA VAL A 252 10.31 -8.13 -8.61
C VAL A 252 8.83 -7.97 -8.26
N LEU A 253 8.19 -6.85 -8.60
CA LEU A 253 6.72 -6.75 -8.49
C LEU A 253 6.00 -6.25 -9.76
N GLU A 254 6.72 -5.80 -10.80
CA GLU A 254 6.08 -5.10 -11.94
C GLU A 254 6.49 -5.57 -13.37
N MET A 255 7.31 -6.61 -13.54
CA MET A 255 7.26 -7.45 -14.75
C MET A 255 7.29 -8.91 -14.33
N ASN A 256 6.24 -9.65 -14.65
CA ASN A 256 6.26 -11.04 -15.15
C ASN A 256 7.25 -12.07 -14.57
N TYR A 257 7.78 -11.89 -13.37
CA TYR A 257 8.39 -12.97 -12.61
C TYR A 257 7.25 -13.80 -12.04
N THR A 258 6.96 -14.95 -12.66
CA THR A 258 6.23 -16.01 -11.94
C THR A 258 7.03 -16.36 -10.68
N GLU A 259 6.39 -16.91 -9.64
CA GLU A 259 7.09 -17.39 -8.42
C GLU A 259 8.36 -18.22 -8.76
N GLN A 260 8.33 -18.91 -9.91
CA GLN A 260 9.44 -19.70 -10.45
C GLN A 260 10.63 -18.87 -10.93
N LEU A 261 10.40 -17.76 -11.61
CA LEU A 261 11.47 -16.90 -12.10
C LEU A 261 12.17 -16.20 -10.92
N LEU A 262 11.42 -15.76 -9.90
CA LEU A 262 12.01 -15.06 -8.75
C LEU A 262 12.80 -16.04 -7.90
N THR A 263 12.24 -17.24 -7.74
CA THR A 263 12.97 -18.39 -7.19
C THR A 263 14.29 -18.60 -7.94
N ALA A 264 14.26 -18.65 -9.28
CA ALA A 264 15.46 -18.84 -10.08
C ALA A 264 16.48 -17.71 -9.90
N ALA A 265 16.06 -16.44 -9.87
CA ALA A 265 16.96 -15.30 -9.68
C ALA A 265 17.63 -15.30 -8.29
N ILE A 266 16.89 -15.60 -7.22
CA ILE A 266 17.44 -15.70 -5.86
C ILE A 266 18.42 -16.87 -5.74
N VAL A 267 18.07 -18.00 -6.36
CA VAL A 267 18.76 -19.30 -6.22
C VAL A 267 19.99 -19.41 -7.11
N SER A 268 19.88 -18.99 -8.36
CA SER A 268 20.87 -19.17 -9.42
C SER A 268 21.70 -17.91 -9.65
N ASP A 269 21.04 -16.75 -9.71
CA ASP A 269 21.70 -15.47 -10.03
C ASP A 269 22.16 -14.74 -8.76
N GLY A 270 21.80 -15.25 -7.58
CA GLY A 270 22.20 -14.68 -6.29
C GLY A 270 21.51 -13.37 -5.97
N LEU A 271 20.34 -13.09 -6.55
CA LEU A 271 19.60 -11.83 -6.36
C LEU A 271 19.36 -11.56 -4.87
N ARG A 272 19.63 -10.32 -4.44
CA ARG A 272 19.35 -9.80 -3.09
C ARG A 272 18.68 -8.42 -3.19
N PRO A 273 17.90 -8.01 -2.16
CA PRO A 273 17.42 -6.64 -2.05
C PRO A 273 18.58 -5.62 -2.09
N ALA A 274 18.30 -4.40 -2.54
CA ALA A 274 19.26 -3.32 -2.48
C ALA A 274 19.49 -2.91 -1.03
N LEU A 275 20.76 -2.62 -0.71
CA LEU A 275 21.13 -2.09 0.59
C LEU A 275 20.79 -0.59 0.66
N PRO A 276 20.58 -0.04 1.87
CA PRO A 276 20.45 1.40 2.08
C PRO A 276 21.61 2.17 1.43
N SER A 277 21.30 3.34 0.85
CA SER A 277 22.31 4.22 0.27
C SER A 277 23.31 4.72 1.31
N ASP A 278 24.52 5.09 0.87
CA ASP A 278 25.57 5.63 1.74
C ASP A 278 25.14 6.91 2.49
N GLU A 279 24.13 7.62 1.99
CA GLU A 279 23.54 8.82 2.58
C GLU A 279 22.60 8.55 3.77
N SER A 280 22.20 7.28 3.99
CA SER A 280 21.27 6.88 5.06
C SER A 280 21.84 6.98 6.49
N GLY A 281 23.15 7.20 6.64
CA GLY A 281 23.83 7.21 7.94
C GLY A 281 23.91 5.82 8.61
N THR A 282 23.60 4.76 7.88
CA THR A 282 23.61 3.37 8.38
C THR A 282 25.04 2.92 8.70
N PRO A 283 25.31 2.33 9.88
CA PRO A 283 26.64 1.81 10.21
C PRO A 283 27.06 0.70 9.23
N SER A 284 28.28 0.80 8.68
CA SER A 284 28.82 -0.20 7.74
C SER A 284 28.83 -1.63 8.31
N ARG A 285 29.04 -1.74 9.63
CA ARG A 285 28.99 -3.03 10.34
C ARG A 285 27.59 -3.66 10.34
N LEU A 286 26.53 -2.84 10.36
CA LEU A 286 25.15 -3.33 10.25
C LEU A 286 24.85 -3.83 8.84
N LEU A 287 25.34 -3.13 7.80
CA LEU A 287 25.24 -3.59 6.41
C LEU A 287 25.99 -4.91 6.20
N SER A 288 27.20 -5.03 6.76
CA SER A 288 27.97 -6.28 6.71
C SER A 288 27.26 -7.45 7.41
N LEU A 289 26.55 -7.16 8.51
CA LEU A 289 25.76 -8.16 9.23
C LEU A 289 24.53 -8.62 8.41
N ILE A 290 23.82 -7.70 7.76
CA ILE A 290 22.74 -8.05 6.81
C ILE A 290 23.30 -8.95 5.70
N GLN A 291 24.46 -8.58 5.16
CA GLN A 291 25.11 -9.33 4.10
C GLN A 291 25.53 -10.75 4.51
N SER A 292 26.01 -10.93 5.73
CA SER A 292 26.33 -12.28 6.24
C SER A 292 25.07 -13.10 6.53
N CYS A 293 23.99 -12.46 7.01
CA CYS A 293 22.72 -13.15 7.28
C CYS A 293 22.08 -13.74 6.02
N TRP A 294 22.15 -13.06 4.87
CA TRP A 294 21.53 -13.52 3.62
C TRP A 294 22.48 -14.22 2.64
N ASP A 295 23.62 -14.75 3.13
CA ASP A 295 24.57 -15.49 2.30
C ASP A 295 23.89 -16.68 1.59
N ALA A 296 24.27 -16.93 0.33
CA ALA A 296 23.70 -18.02 -0.47
C ALA A 296 24.00 -19.41 0.11
N ASN A 297 25.13 -19.57 0.79
CA ASN A 297 25.53 -20.76 1.51
C ASN A 297 25.11 -20.65 2.98
N PRO A 298 24.18 -21.50 3.47
CA PRO A 298 23.73 -21.45 4.86
C PRO A 298 24.88 -21.49 5.87
N LYS A 299 25.96 -22.24 5.59
CA LYS A 299 27.11 -22.39 6.50
C LYS A 299 27.91 -21.12 6.75
N ASN A 300 27.77 -20.12 5.87
CA ASN A 300 28.43 -18.82 6.02
C ASN A 300 27.60 -17.86 6.88
N ARG A 301 26.32 -18.19 7.11
CA ARG A 301 25.43 -17.33 7.90
C ARG A 301 25.79 -17.45 9.38
N PRO A 302 25.78 -16.33 10.13
CA PRO A 302 26.03 -16.34 11.56
C PRO A 302 24.90 -17.05 12.32
N SER A 303 25.19 -17.53 13.53
CA SER A 303 24.13 -17.96 14.45
C SER A 303 23.45 -16.75 15.07
N PHE A 304 22.23 -16.89 15.61
CA PHE A 304 21.61 -15.78 16.35
C PHE A 304 22.42 -15.35 17.58
N SER A 305 23.26 -16.22 18.14
CA SER A 305 24.21 -15.82 19.19
C SER A 305 25.26 -14.83 18.69
N ASP A 306 25.81 -15.07 17.50
CA ASP A 306 26.78 -14.15 16.88
C ASP A 306 26.09 -12.83 16.47
N ILE A 307 24.87 -12.92 15.91
CA ILE A 307 24.07 -11.75 15.52
C ILE A 307 23.77 -10.86 16.71
N VAL A 308 23.35 -11.43 17.85
CA VAL A 308 23.08 -10.67 19.08
C VAL A 308 24.34 -9.96 19.56
N MET A 309 25.48 -10.66 19.59
CA MET A 309 26.77 -10.05 19.97
C MET A 309 27.16 -8.88 19.05
N ASP A 310 26.97 -9.04 17.73
CA ASP A 310 27.29 -7.98 16.78
C ASP A 310 26.34 -6.77 16.91
N LEU A 311 25.04 -7.00 17.07
CA LEU A 311 24.06 -5.93 17.27
C LEU A 311 24.30 -5.16 18.58
N GLU A 312 24.63 -5.86 19.67
CA GLU A 312 25.00 -5.22 20.95
C GLU A 312 26.27 -4.37 20.80
N SER A 313 27.28 -4.89 20.08
CA SER A 313 28.51 -4.14 19.82
C SER A 313 28.28 -2.87 18.98
N ILE A 314 27.39 -2.95 17.97
CA ILE A 314 27.00 -1.79 17.14
C ILE A 314 26.25 -0.75 18.00
N TRP A 315 25.33 -1.21 18.86
CA TRP A 315 24.55 -0.37 19.77
C TRP A 315 25.43 0.40 20.76
N GLU A 316 26.39 -0.27 21.40
CA GLU A 316 27.32 0.34 22.36
C GLU A 316 28.23 1.39 21.71
N SER A 317 28.77 1.05 20.53
CA SER A 317 29.61 1.97 19.74
C SER A 317 28.85 3.27 19.44
N ARG A 318 27.55 3.18 19.14
CA ARG A 318 26.74 4.37 18.85
C ARG A 318 26.42 5.22 20.08
N LYS A 319 26.10 4.60 21.22
CA LYS A 319 25.91 5.32 22.49
C LYS A 319 27.15 6.11 22.90
N SER A 320 28.34 5.55 22.67
CA SER A 320 29.59 6.27 22.96
C SER A 320 29.79 7.49 22.06
N LEU A 321 29.43 7.42 20.78
CA LEU A 321 29.51 8.56 19.85
C LEU A 321 28.52 9.69 20.21
N GLU A 322 27.31 9.36 20.64
CA GLU A 322 26.30 10.34 21.09
C GLU A 322 26.71 11.04 22.39
N SER A 323 27.42 10.36 23.30
CA SER A 323 27.91 10.95 24.56
C SER A 323 29.07 11.95 24.36
N VAL A 324 29.82 11.84 23.27
CA VAL A 324 30.96 12.72 22.95
C VAL A 324 30.48 14.01 22.25
N SER A 325 29.38 13.98 21.50
CA SER A 325 28.88 15.17 20.78
C SER A 325 28.23 16.23 21.68
N SER A 326 27.85 15.88 22.92
CA SER A 326 27.30 16.82 23.90
C SER A 326 28.36 17.65 24.67
N GLY A 327 29.66 17.43 24.42
CA GLY A 327 30.76 17.94 25.26
C GLY A 327 31.67 19.04 24.67
N GLN A 328 31.48 19.52 23.44
CA GLN A 328 32.36 20.54 22.84
C GLN A 328 31.60 21.66 22.14
N LEU A 329 31.20 22.64 22.95
CA LEU A 329 31.01 24.03 22.55
C LEU A 329 32.13 24.83 23.22
N ASP A 330 33.27 25.00 22.55
CA ASP A 330 34.08 26.24 22.59
C ASP A 330 35.44 26.13 21.87
N LEU A 331 35.82 27.26 21.25
CA LEU A 331 37.14 27.72 20.80
C LEU A 331 37.72 27.38 19.39
N CYS A 332 37.82 28.47 18.62
CA CYS A 332 38.89 28.88 17.67
C CYS A 332 38.93 28.18 16.30
N GLY A 333 39.00 28.84 15.14
CA GLY A 333 39.44 30.20 14.82
C GLY A 333 40.68 30.18 13.91
N ARG A 334 40.45 30.31 12.60
CA ARG A 334 41.36 30.70 11.49
C ARG A 334 42.42 29.70 10.98
N LEU A 335 42.30 29.37 9.68
CA LEU A 335 43.31 29.42 8.57
C LEU A 335 42.67 28.71 7.34
N SER A 336 42.14 29.44 6.37
CA SER A 336 42.75 29.92 5.10
C SER A 336 42.65 28.92 3.93
N ASP A 337 41.80 29.30 2.97
CA ASP A 337 41.69 28.98 1.54
C ASP A 337 42.71 28.02 0.90
N ALA A 338 42.20 26.97 0.24
CA ALA A 338 42.23 26.83 -1.23
C ALA A 338 41.86 25.39 -1.66
N ASN A 339 40.65 25.19 -2.18
CA ASN A 339 40.39 24.66 -3.53
C ASN A 339 38.90 24.37 -3.72
N GLU A 340 38.32 25.13 -4.65
CA GLU A 340 37.00 24.94 -5.21
C GLU A 340 36.90 23.57 -5.89
N HIS A 341 35.95 22.75 -5.42
CA HIS A 341 35.16 21.91 -6.32
C HIS A 341 33.71 21.89 -5.78
N ASP A 342 32.91 22.67 -6.48
CA ASP A 342 31.50 22.95 -6.25
C ASP A 342 30.68 21.65 -6.42
N CYS A 343 30.03 21.17 -5.35
CA CYS A 343 28.93 20.21 -5.41
C CYS A 343 27.86 20.66 -4.41
N ALA A 344 27.18 21.74 -4.77
CA ALA A 344 25.99 22.22 -4.10
C ALA A 344 24.88 21.13 -4.13
N TYR A 345 24.58 20.59 -2.96
CA TYR A 345 23.32 19.92 -2.61
C TYR A 345 22.12 20.71 -3.19
N ARG A 346 21.21 20.04 -3.91
CA ARG A 346 19.96 20.64 -4.39
C ARG A 346 18.77 19.79 -3.91
N GLU A 347 17.95 20.39 -3.05
CA GLU A 347 16.63 19.88 -2.63
C GLU A 347 15.77 19.56 -3.85
N GLU A 348 15.30 18.32 -3.97
CA GLU A 348 14.23 17.97 -4.91
C GLU A 348 12.93 18.67 -4.49
N ILE A 349 12.22 19.26 -5.45
CA ILE A 349 11.02 20.06 -5.21
C ILE A 349 9.83 19.11 -5.02
N ASN A 350 9.18 19.17 -3.87
CA ASN A 350 7.92 18.47 -3.62
C ASN A 350 6.73 19.33 -4.09
N TRP A 351 6.14 18.97 -5.24
CA TRP A 351 5.03 19.71 -5.87
C TRP A 351 3.70 19.51 -5.14
N SER A 352 3.52 18.38 -4.46
CA SER A 352 2.37 18.14 -3.57
C SER A 352 2.32 19.19 -2.45
N ASN A 353 3.47 19.47 -1.81
CA ASN A 353 3.57 20.50 -0.76
C ASN A 353 3.27 21.92 -1.30
N GLN A 354 3.62 22.21 -2.55
CA GLN A 354 3.30 23.51 -3.15
C GLN A 354 1.80 23.63 -3.47
N GLY A 355 1.16 22.57 -3.97
CA GLY A 355 -0.28 22.52 -4.15
C GLY A 355 -1.03 22.72 -2.82
N GLU A 356 -0.55 22.08 -1.76
CA GLU A 356 -1.08 22.27 -0.40
C GLU A 356 -0.84 23.71 0.10
N HIS A 357 0.36 24.25 -0.07
CA HIS A 357 0.67 25.63 0.32
C HIS A 357 -0.15 26.65 -0.48
N CYS A 358 -0.46 26.39 -1.75
CA CYS A 358 -1.34 27.21 -2.58
C CYS A 358 -2.79 27.15 -2.07
N SER A 359 -3.25 25.97 -1.66
CA SER A 359 -4.50 25.82 -0.92
C SER A 359 -4.52 26.67 0.37
N GLN A 360 -3.45 26.62 1.17
CA GLN A 360 -3.32 27.30 2.47
C GLN A 360 -3.05 28.82 2.39
N LYS A 361 -2.29 29.32 1.41
CA LYS A 361 -1.96 30.76 1.23
C LYS A 361 -3.17 31.67 1.12
N PHE A 362 -4.30 31.09 0.75
CA PHE A 362 -5.57 31.79 0.54
C PHE A 362 -6.63 31.35 1.58
N SER A 363 -6.23 30.82 2.74
CA SER A 363 -7.11 30.53 3.88
C SER A 363 -7.48 31.82 4.63
N GLY A 364 -8.28 32.68 3.99
CA GLY A 364 -9.00 33.78 4.65
C GLY A 364 -10.44 33.35 4.93
N ASP A 365 -10.82 33.37 6.21
CA ASP A 365 -12.14 33.13 6.81
C ASP A 365 -12.93 31.88 6.38
N ARG A 366 -13.19 31.00 7.36
CA ARG A 366 -14.18 29.92 7.27
C ARG A 366 -15.57 30.53 7.00
N CYS A 367 -16.06 30.42 5.76
CA CYS A 367 -17.40 30.87 5.40
C CYS A 367 -18.43 29.79 5.76
N GLY A 368 -19.53 30.19 6.40
CA GLY A 368 -20.61 29.31 6.82
C GLY A 368 -21.33 28.65 5.64
N LEU A 369 -21.46 27.33 5.71
CA LEU A 369 -22.36 26.52 4.88
C LEU A 369 -23.82 26.90 5.19
N ASN A 370 -24.44 27.82 4.45
CA ASN A 370 -25.88 28.08 4.61
C ASN A 370 -26.67 28.51 3.36
N GLU A 371 -26.06 28.66 2.17
CA GLU A 371 -26.81 29.23 1.01
C GLU A 371 -27.22 28.25 -0.10
N TRP A 372 -26.85 26.96 -0.04
CA TRP A 372 -27.35 25.93 -1.00
C TRP A 372 -28.41 25.00 -0.39
N LEU A 373 -28.71 25.19 0.89
CA LEU A 373 -29.88 24.63 1.57
C LEU A 373 -31.11 25.44 1.20
N ASP A 374 -31.46 25.44 -0.09
CA ASP A 374 -32.80 25.85 -0.48
C ASP A 374 -33.78 24.92 0.24
N HIS A 375 -34.67 25.50 1.03
CA HIS A 375 -35.64 24.81 1.89
C HIS A 375 -36.72 24.12 1.02
N SER A 376 -36.35 23.15 0.19
CA SER A 376 -37.29 22.17 -0.32
C SER A 376 -37.29 20.96 0.61
N THR A 377 -38.29 20.94 1.49
CA THR A 377 -38.68 19.79 2.29
C THR A 377 -39.28 18.70 1.40
N ASP A 378 -38.50 18.13 0.49
CA ASP A 378 -38.92 16.94 -0.25
C ASP A 378 -38.25 15.72 0.38
N GLN A 379 -38.95 15.09 1.33
CA GLN A 379 -38.50 13.87 2.03
C GLN A 379 -38.37 12.67 1.08
N LEU A 380 -38.77 12.81 -0.19
CA LEU A 380 -38.74 11.78 -1.24
C LEU A 380 -37.54 11.87 -2.19
N ALA A 381 -36.69 12.91 -2.08
CA ALA A 381 -35.51 13.03 -2.94
C ALA A 381 -34.49 11.93 -2.63
N TYR A 382 -34.04 11.19 -3.66
CA TYR A 382 -33.05 10.13 -3.54
C TYR A 382 -31.74 10.68 -2.96
N ARG A 383 -31.16 9.99 -1.98
CA ARG A 383 -29.85 10.34 -1.43
C ARG A 383 -28.92 9.14 -1.56
N PRO A 384 -27.83 9.25 -2.35
CA PRO A 384 -26.91 8.14 -2.52
C PRO A 384 -26.18 7.87 -1.20
N THR A 385 -25.95 6.59 -0.90
CA THR A 385 -25.06 6.18 0.20
C THR A 385 -23.77 5.67 -0.42
N LEU A 386 -22.67 6.37 -0.18
CA LEU A 386 -21.43 6.11 -0.92
C LEU A 386 -20.53 5.10 -0.24
N SER A 387 -19.94 4.22 -1.06
CA SER A 387 -18.76 3.43 -0.72
C SER A 387 -17.76 3.54 -1.86
N CYS A 388 -16.61 4.14 -1.59
CA CYS A 388 -15.58 4.41 -2.60
C CYS A 388 -14.30 3.62 -2.35
N GLY A 389 -13.55 3.38 -3.41
CA GLY A 389 -12.23 2.75 -3.38
C GLY A 389 -11.46 3.13 -4.64
N SER A 390 -10.14 3.20 -4.52
CA SER A 390 -9.25 3.48 -5.63
C SER A 390 -8.14 2.45 -5.71
N PHE A 391 -7.54 2.33 -6.88
CA PHE A 391 -6.32 1.58 -7.08
C PHE A 391 -5.51 2.24 -8.20
N SER A 392 -4.21 2.35 -7.97
CA SER A 392 -3.28 2.92 -8.93
C SER A 392 -2.11 1.97 -9.14
N THR A 393 -1.64 1.86 -10.37
CA THR A 393 -0.44 1.11 -10.72
C THR A 393 0.36 1.85 -11.79
N ARG A 394 1.69 1.77 -11.68
CA ARG A 394 2.60 2.36 -12.66
C ARG A 394 2.50 1.69 -14.04
N GLY A 395 1.96 0.47 -14.10
CA GLY A 395 1.90 -0.31 -15.34
C GLY A 395 3.31 -0.50 -15.91
N MET A 396 3.47 -0.28 -17.22
CA MET A 396 4.73 -0.48 -17.94
C MET A 396 5.60 0.79 -18.04
N ARG A 397 5.17 1.92 -17.43
CA ARG A 397 5.91 3.19 -17.46
C ARG A 397 7.08 3.21 -16.47
N GLU A 398 8.05 4.09 -16.71
CA GLU A 398 9.21 4.25 -15.82
C GLU A 398 8.86 4.97 -14.50
N THR A 399 7.92 5.90 -14.55
CA THR A 399 7.46 6.70 -13.40
C THR A 399 5.95 6.61 -13.25
N MET A 400 5.46 6.85 -12.04
CA MET A 400 4.04 7.03 -11.76
C MET A 400 3.72 8.51 -11.84
N GLU A 401 3.11 8.93 -12.94
CA GLU A 401 2.75 10.32 -13.24
C GLU A 401 1.29 10.62 -12.89
N ASP A 402 0.43 9.59 -12.74
CA ASP A 402 -0.93 9.78 -12.24
C ASP A 402 -0.98 10.15 -10.75
N SER A 403 -1.98 10.94 -10.38
CA SER A 403 -2.36 11.25 -9.00
C SER A 403 -3.88 11.26 -8.85
N HIS A 404 -4.39 11.14 -7.62
CA HIS A 404 -5.83 11.15 -7.37
C HIS A 404 -6.18 11.58 -5.95
N PHE A 405 -7.44 11.93 -5.71
CA PHE A 405 -7.98 12.14 -4.36
C PHE A 405 -9.37 11.50 -4.20
N LEU A 406 -9.68 11.09 -2.96
CA LEU A 406 -10.98 10.58 -2.54
C LEU A 406 -11.49 11.37 -1.34
N LEU A 407 -12.55 12.15 -1.51
CA LEU A 407 -13.15 12.96 -0.44
C LEU A 407 -14.63 12.59 -0.29
N PRO A 408 -14.93 11.44 0.36
CA PRO A 408 -16.30 10.97 0.56
C PRO A 408 -17.08 11.76 1.61
N HIS A 409 -16.47 12.71 2.34
CA HIS A 409 -17.18 13.63 3.24
C HIS A 409 -16.56 15.01 3.10
N PHE A 410 -16.90 15.71 2.02
CA PHE A 410 -16.30 16.98 1.67
C PHE A 410 -16.87 18.12 2.52
N CYS A 411 -16.03 19.07 2.94
CA CYS A 411 -16.44 20.20 3.81
C CYS A 411 -17.11 19.81 5.15
N SER A 412 -16.91 18.57 5.64
CA SER A 412 -17.65 18.03 6.80
C SER A 412 -19.17 17.95 6.60
N ASP A 413 -19.65 17.97 5.35
CA ASP A 413 -21.05 17.71 4.99
C ASP A 413 -21.17 16.28 4.45
N GLU A 414 -22.11 15.51 5.01
CA GLU A 414 -22.39 14.13 4.60
C GLU A 414 -23.04 14.04 3.21
N ASN A 415 -23.46 15.16 2.61
CA ASN A 415 -24.15 15.20 1.31
C ASN A 415 -23.29 15.75 0.17
N ILE A 416 -22.01 16.04 0.42
CA ILE A 416 -21.08 16.55 -0.60
C ILE A 416 -19.88 15.61 -0.69
N HIS A 417 -19.62 15.12 -1.91
CA HIS A 417 -18.56 14.15 -2.16
C HIS A 417 -17.76 14.56 -3.38
N ALA A 418 -16.44 14.48 -3.31
CA ALA A 418 -15.56 14.86 -4.41
C ALA A 418 -14.51 13.78 -4.67
N PHE A 419 -14.32 13.45 -5.95
CA PHE A 419 -13.34 12.47 -6.41
C PHE A 419 -12.61 13.05 -7.63
N GLY A 420 -11.31 12.81 -7.75
CA GLY A 420 -10.52 13.33 -8.86
C GLY A 420 -9.39 12.42 -9.25
N ILE A 421 -9.16 12.28 -10.56
CA ILE A 421 -8.01 11.60 -11.16
C ILE A 421 -7.29 12.59 -12.05
N PHE A 422 -5.97 12.59 -11.95
CA PHE A 422 -5.05 13.40 -12.71
C PHE A 422 -4.03 12.48 -13.36
N ASP A 423 -3.95 12.47 -14.68
CA ASP A 423 -2.98 11.67 -15.40
C ASP A 423 -1.93 12.62 -15.98
N GLY A 424 -0.71 12.48 -15.46
CA GLY A 424 0.40 13.38 -15.70
C GLY A 424 1.18 12.99 -16.96
N HIS A 425 1.60 13.99 -17.72
CA HIS A 425 2.49 13.79 -18.85
C HIS A 425 3.64 14.78 -18.82
N ARG A 426 4.81 14.34 -19.30
CA ARG A 426 6.08 15.10 -19.24
C ARG A 426 6.50 15.40 -17.79
N GLY A 427 6.18 14.50 -16.86
CA GLY A 427 6.44 14.57 -15.42
C GLY A 427 5.16 14.59 -14.58
N ALA A 428 5.25 14.10 -13.34
CA ALA A 428 4.15 14.03 -12.38
C ALA A 428 3.75 15.39 -11.75
N ALA A 429 4.57 16.44 -11.92
CA ALA A 429 4.47 17.69 -11.17
C ALA A 429 3.09 18.38 -11.29
N ALA A 430 2.49 18.39 -12.49
CA ALA A 430 1.18 19.00 -12.71
C ALA A 430 0.06 18.18 -12.03
N ALA A 431 0.13 16.85 -12.09
CA ALA A 431 -0.83 15.96 -11.46
C ALA A 431 -0.77 16.03 -9.93
N GLU A 432 0.43 15.97 -9.35
CA GLU A 432 0.67 16.11 -7.91
C GLU A 432 0.17 17.45 -7.36
N PHE A 433 0.49 18.55 -8.05
CA PHE A 433 0.01 19.88 -7.67
C PHE A 433 -1.52 19.95 -7.74
N SER A 434 -2.11 19.44 -8.82
CA SER A 434 -3.57 19.53 -9.05
C SER A 434 -4.37 18.70 -8.04
N ALA A 435 -3.87 17.51 -7.67
CA ALA A 435 -4.50 16.65 -6.68
C ALA A 435 -4.64 17.32 -5.30
N GLN A 436 -3.70 18.19 -4.94
CA GLN A 436 -3.74 18.95 -3.67
C GLN A 436 -4.47 20.29 -3.80
N ALA A 437 -4.34 20.97 -4.95
CA ALA A 437 -4.86 22.32 -5.13
C ALA A 437 -6.38 22.35 -5.40
N ILE A 438 -6.91 21.45 -6.24
CA ILE A 438 -8.34 21.45 -6.63
C ILE A 438 -9.26 21.30 -5.42
N PRO A 439 -9.06 20.33 -4.50
CA PRO A 439 -9.87 20.25 -3.28
C PRO A 439 -9.93 21.57 -2.52
N GLY A 440 -8.80 22.28 -2.39
CA GLY A 440 -8.74 23.59 -1.74
C GLY A 440 -9.52 24.68 -2.46
N PHE A 441 -9.47 24.73 -3.80
CA PHE A 441 -10.27 25.67 -4.58
C PHE A 441 -11.77 25.37 -4.51
N LEU A 442 -12.14 24.09 -4.55
CA LEU A 442 -13.53 23.66 -4.40
C LEU A 442 -14.08 24.14 -3.04
N GLN A 443 -13.40 23.84 -1.92
CA GLN A 443 -13.84 24.22 -0.56
C GLN A 443 -14.19 25.72 -0.42
N ARG A 444 -13.42 26.60 -1.08
CA ARG A 444 -13.61 28.05 -0.98
C ARG A 444 -14.85 28.59 -1.68
N ALA A 445 -15.29 27.95 -2.76
CA ALA A 445 -16.30 28.51 -3.65
C ALA A 445 -17.73 27.97 -3.40
N PHE A 446 -17.89 26.99 -2.49
CA PHE A 446 -19.18 26.36 -2.16
C PHE A 446 -20.27 27.30 -1.66
N SER A 447 -19.93 28.50 -1.16
CA SER A 447 -20.95 29.39 -0.58
C SER A 447 -21.55 30.41 -1.55
N THR A 448 -21.04 30.58 -2.78
CA THR A 448 -21.36 31.80 -3.58
C THR A 448 -21.77 31.60 -5.04
N ARG A 449 -21.64 30.40 -5.62
CA ARG A 449 -21.85 30.15 -7.07
C ARG A 449 -22.57 28.83 -7.34
N SER A 450 -22.80 28.43 -8.60
CA SER A 450 -23.29 27.09 -8.91
C SER A 450 -22.14 26.05 -8.83
N PRO A 451 -22.41 24.77 -8.54
CA PRO A 451 -21.34 23.74 -8.49
C PRO A 451 -20.58 23.58 -9.82
N ALA A 452 -21.23 23.80 -10.96
CA ALA A 452 -20.56 23.82 -12.26
C ALA A 452 -19.58 24.99 -12.38
N ASP A 453 -19.97 26.20 -11.96
CA ASP A 453 -19.08 27.37 -11.96
C ASP A 453 -17.89 27.18 -11.03
N VAL A 454 -18.12 26.55 -9.87
CA VAL A 454 -17.08 26.22 -8.88
C VAL A 454 -16.04 25.25 -9.47
N LEU A 455 -16.49 24.20 -10.18
CA LEU A 455 -15.60 23.26 -10.87
C LEU A 455 -14.80 23.93 -11.98
N MET A 456 -15.46 24.73 -12.82
CA MET A 456 -14.81 25.50 -13.89
C MET A 456 -13.71 26.41 -13.33
N GLU A 457 -14.05 27.16 -12.28
CA GLU A 457 -13.11 28.08 -11.62
C GLU A 457 -11.95 27.32 -10.95
N ALA A 458 -12.20 26.16 -10.34
CA ALA A 458 -11.15 25.36 -9.70
C ALA A 458 -10.11 24.87 -10.71
N PHE A 459 -10.52 24.37 -11.88
CA PHE A 459 -9.59 23.92 -12.92
C PHE A 459 -8.75 25.09 -13.47
N VAL A 460 -9.42 26.20 -13.83
CA VAL A 460 -8.74 27.37 -14.41
C VAL A 460 -7.78 28.01 -13.40
N LYS A 461 -8.17 28.13 -12.13
CA LYS A 461 -7.28 28.67 -11.09
C LYS A 461 -6.10 27.75 -10.82
N THR A 462 -6.31 26.44 -10.78
CA THR A 462 -5.23 25.47 -10.58
C THR A 462 -4.18 25.60 -11.69
N ASP A 463 -4.60 25.69 -12.94
CA ASP A 463 -3.70 25.92 -14.08
C ASP A 463 -2.91 27.23 -13.96
N ILE A 464 -3.59 28.33 -13.62
CA ILE A 464 -2.94 29.63 -13.48
C ILE A 464 -1.89 29.61 -12.36
N GLU A 465 -2.21 29.06 -11.19
CA GLU A 465 -1.30 29.02 -10.05
C GLU A 465 -0.13 28.06 -10.29
N PHE A 466 -0.38 26.87 -10.86
CA PHE A 466 0.68 25.93 -11.24
C PHE A 466 1.70 26.58 -12.19
N ARG A 467 1.22 27.26 -13.25
CA ARG A 467 2.10 27.91 -14.23
C ARG A 467 2.90 29.07 -13.61
N LYS A 468 2.31 29.82 -12.67
CA LYS A 468 3.05 30.86 -11.93
C LYS A 468 4.18 30.28 -11.09
N GLU A 469 3.92 29.18 -10.38
CA GLU A 469 4.94 28.50 -9.60
C GLU A 469 6.04 27.95 -10.50
N LEU A 470 5.68 27.28 -11.59
CA LEU A 470 6.62 26.77 -12.58
C LEU A 470 7.52 27.87 -13.15
N GLU A 471 6.96 29.03 -13.49
CA GLU A 471 7.71 30.19 -13.97
C GLU A 471 8.68 30.74 -12.90
N PHE A 472 8.21 30.82 -11.64
CA PHE A 472 9.04 31.23 -10.50
C PHE A 472 10.26 30.31 -10.34
N PHE A 473 10.07 28.99 -10.41
CA PHE A 473 11.14 28.00 -10.30
C PHE A 473 12.12 28.03 -11.49
N ARG A 474 11.64 28.27 -12.71
CA ARG A 474 12.52 28.45 -13.88
C ARG A 474 13.41 29.69 -13.72
N LYS A 475 12.88 30.79 -13.17
CA LYS A 475 13.63 32.03 -12.93
C LYS A 475 14.66 31.88 -11.80
N SER A 476 14.43 31.02 -10.82
CA SER A 476 15.31 30.85 -9.65
C SER A 476 16.56 29.98 -9.88
N LYS A 477 16.88 29.59 -11.14
CA LYS A 477 18.03 28.71 -11.52
C LYS A 477 18.07 27.33 -10.82
N LYS A 478 16.98 26.91 -10.17
CA LYS A 478 16.88 25.62 -9.47
C LYS A 478 16.61 24.44 -10.41
N LEU A 479 16.06 24.67 -11.61
CA LEU A 479 15.89 23.64 -12.65
C LEU A 479 17.12 23.51 -13.56
N LYS A 480 17.51 22.26 -13.87
CA LYS A 480 18.56 21.93 -14.86
C LYS A 480 18.05 21.97 -16.31
N GLN A 481 16.73 21.93 -16.54
CA GLN A 481 16.13 21.81 -17.87
C GLN A 481 15.25 23.03 -18.18
N LYS A 482 15.65 23.82 -19.17
CA LYS A 482 15.01 25.09 -19.52
C LYS A 482 13.67 24.89 -20.27
N ASP A 483 13.50 23.73 -20.90
CA ASP A 483 12.37 23.36 -21.75
C ASP A 483 11.50 22.25 -21.11
N TRP A 484 11.26 22.35 -19.79
CA TRP A 484 10.44 21.39 -19.04
C TRP A 484 9.06 21.96 -18.74
N HIS A 485 8.03 21.47 -19.44
CA HIS A 485 6.65 21.95 -19.38
C HIS A 485 5.71 20.78 -19.01
N PRO A 486 5.66 20.36 -17.73
CA PRO A 486 4.76 19.30 -17.28
C PRO A 486 3.29 19.71 -17.46
N GLY A 487 2.44 18.73 -17.73
CA GLY A 487 1.00 18.90 -17.81
C GLY A 487 0.28 17.68 -17.25
N CYS A 488 -1.02 17.79 -17.02
CA CYS A 488 -1.85 16.65 -16.66
C CYS A 488 -3.26 16.80 -17.22
N THR A 489 -3.87 15.66 -17.54
CA THR A 489 -5.30 15.54 -17.74
C THR A 489 -5.99 15.48 -16.38
N ALA A 490 -7.29 15.74 -16.35
CA ALA A 490 -8.04 15.79 -15.10
C ALA A 490 -9.50 15.43 -15.33
N VAL A 491 -10.00 14.48 -14.54
CA VAL A 491 -11.44 14.22 -14.40
C VAL A 491 -11.83 14.31 -12.93
N VAL A 492 -12.82 15.15 -12.63
CA VAL A 492 -13.30 15.40 -11.26
C VAL A 492 -14.81 15.20 -11.22
N ALA A 493 -15.27 14.35 -10.30
CA ALA A 493 -16.67 14.14 -10.00
C ALA A 493 -17.02 14.83 -8.68
N LEU A 494 -18.05 15.67 -8.71
CA LEU A 494 -18.61 16.34 -7.54
C LEU A 494 -20.07 15.93 -7.40
N ILE A 495 -20.40 15.25 -6.29
CA ILE A 495 -21.77 14.89 -5.94
C ILE A 495 -22.25 15.88 -4.89
N VAL A 496 -23.36 16.55 -5.18
CA VAL A 496 -24.07 17.44 -4.26
C VAL A 496 -25.50 16.93 -4.13
N ARG A 497 -25.79 16.27 -3.01
CA ARG A 497 -27.06 15.55 -2.78
C ARG A 497 -27.32 14.47 -3.84
N ASP A 498 -28.31 14.72 -4.72
CA ASP A 498 -28.77 13.84 -5.78
C ASP A 498 -28.22 14.26 -7.15
N LYS A 499 -27.32 15.24 -7.22
CA LYS A 499 -26.75 15.71 -8.47
C LYS A 499 -25.28 15.36 -8.56
N LEU A 500 -24.90 14.72 -9.65
CA LEU A 500 -23.52 14.41 -10.02
C LEU A 500 -23.06 15.37 -11.11
N PHE A 501 -21.98 16.08 -10.84
CA PHE A 501 -21.27 16.94 -11.78
C PHE A 501 -19.96 16.26 -12.17
N ALA A 502 -19.73 15.98 -13.44
CA ALA A 502 -18.46 15.47 -13.94
C ALA A 502 -17.76 16.53 -14.78
N ALA A 503 -16.59 16.98 -14.33
CA ALA A 503 -15.73 17.93 -15.01
C ALA A 503 -14.52 17.19 -15.62
N ASN A 504 -14.33 17.27 -16.94
CA ASN A 504 -13.23 16.60 -17.64
C ASN A 504 -12.40 17.57 -18.49
N ALA A 505 -11.08 17.47 -18.40
CA ALA A 505 -10.12 18.13 -19.26
C ALA A 505 -9.00 17.13 -19.64
N GLY A 506 -9.06 16.60 -20.87
CA GLY A 506 -8.16 15.55 -21.35
C GLY A 506 -8.91 14.27 -21.71
N ASP A 507 -8.24 13.12 -21.64
CA ASP A 507 -8.71 11.78 -22.05
C ASP A 507 -8.90 10.80 -20.88
N CYS A 508 -8.76 11.25 -19.63
CA CYS A 508 -9.43 10.60 -18.52
C CYS A 508 -10.95 10.51 -18.77
N ARG A 509 -11.60 9.46 -18.26
CA ARG A 509 -13.04 9.26 -18.47
C ARG A 509 -13.78 8.83 -17.21
N ALA A 510 -15.01 9.34 -17.09
CA ALA A 510 -15.99 8.97 -16.07
C ALA A 510 -17.25 8.34 -16.71
N ILE A 511 -17.73 7.25 -16.12
CA ILE A 511 -18.98 6.58 -16.51
C ILE A 511 -19.85 6.29 -15.28
N LEU A 512 -21.16 6.27 -15.48
CA LEU A 512 -22.17 5.89 -14.49
C LEU A 512 -22.83 4.59 -14.92
N CYS A 513 -22.85 3.58 -14.06
CA CYS A 513 -23.62 2.36 -14.27
C CYS A 513 -25.07 2.61 -13.81
N ARG A 514 -26.03 2.58 -14.72
CA ARG A 514 -27.46 2.73 -14.43
C ARG A 514 -28.23 1.51 -14.91
N ALA A 515 -28.87 0.80 -13.98
CA ALA A 515 -29.59 -0.44 -14.26
C ALA A 515 -28.72 -1.45 -15.03
N GLY A 516 -27.42 -1.48 -14.71
CA GLY A 516 -26.41 -2.23 -15.42
C GLY A 516 -25.84 -1.58 -16.69
N ASP A 517 -26.46 -0.59 -17.31
CA ASP A 517 -25.91 -0.03 -18.56
C ASP A 517 -24.91 1.12 -18.29
N PRO A 518 -23.78 1.20 -19.03
CA PRO A 518 -22.84 2.31 -18.90
C PRO A 518 -23.39 3.59 -19.55
N ILE A 519 -23.51 4.65 -18.76
CA ILE A 519 -23.79 6.02 -19.19
C ILE A 519 -22.48 6.81 -19.14
N VAL A 520 -22.05 7.34 -20.28
CA VAL A 520 -20.82 8.14 -20.36
C VAL A 520 -21.07 9.54 -19.83
N LEU A 521 -20.25 9.98 -18.86
CA LEU A 521 -20.39 11.30 -18.22
C LEU A 521 -19.41 12.34 -18.76
N SER A 522 -18.34 11.92 -19.46
CA SER A 522 -17.30 12.82 -20.00
C SER A 522 -16.92 12.43 -21.42
N LYS A 523 -16.48 13.40 -22.23
CA LYS A 523 -15.89 13.12 -23.54
C LYS A 523 -14.38 13.27 -23.50
N ASP A 524 -13.71 12.43 -24.26
CA ASP A 524 -12.25 12.49 -24.40
C ASP A 524 -11.86 13.68 -25.28
N HIS A 525 -10.98 14.53 -24.75
CA HIS A 525 -10.52 15.73 -25.42
C HIS A 525 -9.21 15.49 -26.18
N VAL A 526 -9.24 14.62 -27.19
CA VAL A 526 -8.07 14.27 -28.03
C VAL A 526 -8.09 14.99 -29.37
N ALA A 527 -6.92 15.21 -29.97
CA ALA A 527 -6.80 15.94 -31.25
C ALA A 527 -7.41 15.20 -32.46
N SER A 528 -7.76 13.93 -32.30
CA SER A 528 -8.51 13.15 -33.28
C SER A 528 -9.99 13.53 -33.32
N CYS A 529 -10.53 14.14 -32.25
CA CYS A 529 -11.87 14.72 -32.21
C CYS A 529 -11.92 15.99 -33.07
N LEU A 530 -12.83 16.03 -34.05
CA LEU A 530 -12.91 17.14 -35.02
C LEU A 530 -13.17 18.49 -34.34
N GLU A 531 -14.13 18.54 -33.42
CA GLU A 531 -14.50 19.77 -32.69
C GLU A 531 -13.34 20.32 -31.88
N GLU A 532 -12.64 19.47 -31.13
CA GLU A 532 -11.47 19.87 -30.34
C GLU A 532 -10.29 20.27 -31.22
N ARG A 533 -10.07 19.57 -32.34
CA ARG A 533 -9.02 19.92 -33.31
C ARG A 533 -9.27 21.31 -33.91
N GLU A 534 -10.50 21.58 -34.33
CA GLU A 534 -10.89 22.89 -34.86
C GLU A 534 -10.76 23.98 -33.80
N ARG A 535 -11.16 23.70 -32.55
CA ARG A 535 -10.97 24.62 -31.42
C ARG A 535 -9.50 24.97 -31.22
N VAL A 536 -8.61 23.98 -31.21
CA VAL A 536 -7.16 24.19 -31.05
C VAL A 536 -6.61 25.05 -32.19
N ILE A 537 -6.99 24.76 -33.43
CA ILE A 537 -6.55 25.53 -34.62
C ILE A 537 -7.05 26.98 -34.56
N ASN A 538 -8.32 27.18 -34.21
CA ASN A 538 -8.93 28.51 -34.09
C ASN A 538 -8.31 29.35 -32.97
N ASN A 539 -7.76 28.70 -31.93
CA ASN A 539 -7.02 29.36 -30.85
C ASN A 539 -5.51 29.51 -31.15
N GLY A 540 -5.11 29.36 -32.43
CA GLY A 540 -3.73 29.57 -32.88
C GLY A 540 -2.79 28.39 -32.65
N GLY A 541 -3.30 27.25 -32.19
CA GLY A 541 -2.55 26.00 -32.07
C GLY A 541 -2.28 25.35 -33.43
N GLN A 542 -1.18 24.59 -33.50
CA GLN A 542 -0.89 23.76 -34.67
C GLN A 542 -1.23 22.31 -34.36
N VAL A 543 -1.89 21.60 -35.29
CA VAL A 543 -2.14 20.17 -35.16
C VAL A 543 -1.55 19.46 -36.37
N LYS A 544 -0.78 18.40 -36.12
CA LYS A 544 -0.12 17.61 -37.18
C LYS A 544 -0.41 16.13 -36.98
N TRP A 545 -0.55 15.41 -38.09
CA TRP A 545 -0.61 13.95 -38.06
C TRP A 545 0.79 13.39 -37.83
N GLN A 546 0.99 12.64 -36.75
CA GLN A 546 2.26 12.08 -36.33
C GLN A 546 2.04 10.75 -35.59
N VAL A 547 2.75 9.70 -36.00
CA VAL A 547 2.67 8.36 -35.40
C VAL A 547 1.21 7.90 -35.27
N ASP A 548 0.55 7.79 -36.43
CA ASP A 548 -0.81 7.25 -36.59
C ASP A 548 -1.94 7.97 -35.83
N THR A 549 -1.69 9.17 -35.29
CA THR A 549 -2.72 10.02 -34.64
C THR A 549 -2.47 11.51 -34.84
N TRP A 550 -3.46 12.35 -34.54
CA TRP A 550 -3.31 13.81 -34.53
C TRP A 550 -2.65 14.25 -33.23
N ARG A 551 -1.69 15.19 -33.31
CA ARG A 551 -0.94 15.72 -32.18
C ARG A 551 -0.84 17.24 -32.21
N VAL A 552 -0.91 17.87 -31.04
CA VAL A 552 -0.94 19.32 -30.82
C VAL A 552 0.47 19.85 -30.55
N GLY A 553 0.80 20.91 -31.28
CA GLY A 553 2.00 21.71 -31.09
C GLY A 553 3.32 20.97 -31.35
N PRO A 554 4.44 21.65 -31.06
CA PRO A 554 5.77 21.05 -31.16
C PRO A 554 6.01 19.92 -30.16
N ALA A 555 5.30 19.96 -29.02
CA ALA A 555 5.38 18.94 -27.96
C ALA A 555 4.72 17.60 -28.34
N ALA A 556 4.04 17.54 -29.49
CA ALA A 556 3.37 16.34 -29.99
C ALA A 556 2.35 15.73 -28.99
N LEU A 557 1.58 16.59 -28.32
CA LEU A 557 0.60 16.19 -27.31
C LEU A 557 -0.66 15.60 -27.95
N GLN A 558 -1.18 14.50 -27.43
CA GLN A 558 -2.38 13.86 -27.97
C GLN A 558 -3.67 14.56 -27.50
N VAL A 559 -3.67 15.04 -26.25
CA VAL A 559 -4.78 15.78 -25.66
C VAL A 559 -4.82 17.24 -26.10
N THR A 560 -6.01 17.81 -26.05
CA THR A 560 -6.32 19.19 -26.45
C THR A 560 -6.74 20.07 -25.27
N ARG A 561 -6.93 19.46 -24.09
CA ARG A 561 -7.20 20.15 -22.82
C ARG A 561 -6.34 19.52 -21.73
N SER A 562 -5.77 20.36 -20.86
CA SER A 562 -4.93 19.93 -19.74
C SER A 562 -4.69 21.08 -18.77
N ILE A 563 -4.30 20.74 -17.54
CA ILE A 563 -3.70 21.68 -16.58
C ILE A 563 -2.18 21.65 -16.79
N GLY A 564 -1.51 22.81 -16.81
CA GLY A 564 -0.07 22.88 -17.10
C GLY A 564 0.20 23.14 -18.59
N ASP A 565 1.13 22.41 -19.22
CA ASP A 565 1.51 22.58 -20.64
C ASP A 565 1.64 24.05 -21.08
N ASP A 566 2.41 24.83 -20.32
CA ASP A 566 2.46 26.28 -20.49
C ASP A 566 2.98 26.71 -21.87
N ASP A 567 3.72 25.83 -22.57
CA ASP A 567 4.19 26.01 -23.94
C ASP A 567 3.08 25.89 -25.00
N LEU A 568 1.94 25.30 -24.66
CA LEU A 568 0.80 25.07 -25.56
C LEU A 568 -0.42 25.93 -25.23
N LYS A 569 -0.35 26.75 -24.18
CA LYS A 569 -1.39 27.74 -23.84
C LYS A 569 -1.39 28.88 -24.87
N PRO A 570 -2.55 29.41 -25.26
CA PRO A 570 -3.90 29.08 -24.78
C PRO A 570 -4.60 27.95 -25.56
N ALA A 571 -3.97 27.40 -26.60
CA ALA A 571 -4.63 26.43 -27.49
C ALA A 571 -5.04 25.14 -26.77
N VAL A 572 -4.17 24.64 -25.88
CA VAL A 572 -4.50 23.55 -24.95
C VAL A 572 -5.12 24.14 -23.68
N THR A 573 -6.45 24.23 -23.60
CA THR A 573 -7.14 24.94 -22.50
C THR A 573 -7.22 24.10 -21.22
N ALA A 574 -7.29 24.75 -20.06
CA ALA A 574 -7.59 24.10 -18.78
C ALA A 574 -9.11 24.10 -18.46
N GLU A 575 -9.94 24.70 -19.31
CA GLU A 575 -11.38 24.75 -19.12
C GLU A 575 -12.01 23.35 -19.32
N PRO A 576 -12.62 22.75 -18.28
CA PRO A 576 -13.23 21.43 -18.40
C PRO A 576 -14.55 21.48 -19.17
N GLU A 577 -14.89 20.38 -19.83
CA GLU A 577 -16.30 20.05 -20.12
C GLU A 577 -16.97 19.65 -18.81
N ILE A 578 -18.15 20.19 -18.52
CA ILE A 578 -18.92 19.86 -17.32
C ILE A 578 -20.28 19.29 -17.73
N THR A 579 -20.62 18.12 -17.20
CA THR A 579 -21.93 17.51 -17.35
C THR A 579 -22.64 17.43 -15.99
N GLU A 580 -23.96 17.63 -15.98
CA GLU A 580 -24.81 17.47 -14.80
C GLU A 580 -25.76 16.28 -15.02
N THR A 581 -25.78 15.35 -14.07
CA THR A 581 -26.64 14.18 -14.09
C THR A 581 -27.38 14.05 -12.75
N VAL A 582 -28.70 13.87 -12.82
CA VAL A 582 -29.51 13.57 -11.62
C VAL A 582 -29.39 12.08 -11.31
N LEU A 583 -28.96 11.79 -10.08
CA LEU A 583 -28.84 10.46 -9.51
C LEU A 583 -30.20 9.94 -9.04
N THR A 584 -30.40 8.65 -9.22
CA THR A 584 -31.62 7.91 -8.96
C THR A 584 -31.29 6.59 -8.28
N SER A 585 -32.30 5.90 -7.75
CA SER A 585 -32.12 4.56 -7.17
C SER A 585 -31.75 3.47 -8.18
N GLN A 586 -31.68 3.79 -9.47
CA GLN A 586 -31.19 2.88 -10.52
C GLN A 586 -29.69 3.02 -10.77
N ASP A 587 -29.03 3.99 -10.14
CA ASP A 587 -27.61 4.22 -10.30
C ASP A 587 -26.81 3.34 -9.35
N ASP A 588 -26.05 2.42 -9.92
CA ASP A 588 -25.34 1.37 -9.18
C ASP A 588 -23.97 1.88 -8.70
N CYS A 589 -23.15 2.34 -9.64
CA CYS A 589 -21.81 2.84 -9.36
C CYS A 589 -21.31 3.88 -10.37
N LEU A 590 -20.47 4.79 -9.89
CA LEU A 590 -19.65 5.70 -10.68
C LEU A 590 -18.25 5.09 -10.83
N VAL A 591 -17.69 5.11 -12.03
CA VAL A 591 -16.33 4.65 -12.33
C VAL A 591 -15.58 5.78 -13.03
N MET A 592 -14.38 6.07 -12.56
CA MET A 592 -13.48 7.06 -13.15
C MET A 592 -12.11 6.40 -13.35
N ALA A 593 -11.45 6.65 -14.47
CA ALA A 593 -10.09 6.17 -14.68
C ALA A 593 -9.28 7.02 -15.67
N SER A 594 -7.95 6.88 -15.60
CA SER A 594 -7.01 7.38 -16.62
C SER A 594 -7.10 6.58 -17.93
N ASP A 595 -6.51 7.11 -19.00
CA ASP A 595 -6.51 6.50 -20.33
C ASP A 595 -5.93 5.07 -20.35
N GLY A 596 -4.98 4.78 -19.44
CA GLY A 596 -4.39 3.46 -19.25
C GLY A 596 -5.41 2.35 -18.98
N LEU A 597 -6.61 2.66 -18.48
CA LEU A 597 -7.74 1.71 -18.44
C LEU A 597 -8.49 1.68 -19.78
N TRP A 598 -8.88 2.85 -20.27
CA TRP A 598 -9.83 3.02 -21.38
C TRP A 598 -9.26 2.65 -22.75
N ASP A 599 -7.94 2.62 -22.88
CA ASP A 599 -7.25 2.20 -24.10
C ASP A 599 -7.43 0.70 -24.41
N VAL A 600 -7.69 -0.11 -23.38
CA VAL A 600 -7.76 -1.58 -23.50
C VAL A 600 -9.09 -2.19 -23.05
N LEU A 601 -9.96 -1.40 -22.43
CA LEU A 601 -11.28 -1.80 -21.96
C LEU A 601 -12.37 -0.86 -22.44
N SER A 602 -13.46 -1.44 -22.95
CA SER A 602 -14.67 -0.70 -23.29
C SER A 602 -15.55 -0.41 -22.07
N ASN A 603 -16.42 0.60 -22.17
CA ASN A 603 -17.34 0.97 -21.08
C ASN A 603 -18.23 -0.20 -20.63
N SER A 604 -18.70 -1.04 -21.57
CA SER A 604 -19.51 -2.23 -21.25
C SER A 604 -18.70 -3.29 -20.49
N GLU A 605 -17.46 -3.54 -20.91
CA GLU A 605 -16.61 -4.53 -20.23
C GLU A 605 -16.27 -4.11 -18.81
N VAL A 606 -16.04 -2.81 -18.56
CA VAL A 606 -15.83 -2.28 -17.21
C VAL A 606 -17.02 -2.58 -16.31
N VAL A 607 -18.24 -2.37 -16.82
CA VAL A 607 -19.45 -2.67 -16.05
C VAL A 607 -19.61 -4.18 -15.82
N ASP A 608 -19.37 -5.01 -16.84
CA ASP A 608 -19.43 -6.47 -16.71
C ASP A 608 -18.42 -6.98 -15.67
N ILE A 609 -17.19 -6.46 -15.68
CA ILE A 609 -16.17 -6.80 -14.69
C ILE A 609 -16.61 -6.41 -13.28
N ILE A 610 -17.17 -5.21 -13.10
CA ILE A 610 -17.70 -4.78 -11.79
C ILE A 610 -18.84 -5.70 -11.35
N ARG A 611 -19.72 -6.10 -12.26
CA ARG A 611 -20.82 -7.05 -11.97
C ARG A 611 -20.31 -8.42 -11.52
N ASP A 612 -19.24 -8.90 -12.12
CA ASP A 612 -18.62 -10.20 -11.82
C ASP A 612 -17.60 -10.15 -10.68
N THR A 613 -17.45 -9.00 -10.03
CA THR A 613 -16.54 -8.80 -8.90
C THR A 613 -17.34 -8.63 -7.62
N VAL A 614 -16.75 -9.13 -6.53
CA VAL A 614 -17.14 -8.82 -5.16
C VAL A 614 -17.45 -7.33 -5.05
N LYS A 615 -18.60 -6.98 -4.47
CA LYS A 615 -19.07 -5.59 -4.36
C LYS A 615 -18.33 -4.79 -3.29
N ASP A 616 -17.00 -4.83 -3.35
CA ASP A 616 -16.07 -4.00 -2.62
C ASP A 616 -15.38 -3.05 -3.61
N PRO A 617 -15.47 -1.72 -3.43
CA PRO A 617 -15.01 -0.77 -4.44
C PRO A 617 -13.49 -0.79 -4.63
N GLY A 618 -12.70 -1.13 -3.60
CA GLY A 618 -11.24 -1.28 -3.69
C GLY A 618 -10.82 -2.52 -4.46
N MET A 619 -11.56 -3.63 -4.29
CA MET A 619 -11.34 -4.84 -5.09
C MET A 619 -11.75 -4.65 -6.55
N CYS A 620 -12.85 -3.93 -6.80
CA CYS A 620 -13.28 -3.58 -8.17
C CYS A 620 -12.26 -2.70 -8.88
N SER A 621 -11.79 -1.61 -8.25
CA SER A 621 -10.77 -0.73 -8.84
C SER A 621 -9.48 -1.50 -9.14
N LYS A 622 -9.02 -2.34 -8.20
CA LYS A 622 -7.85 -3.20 -8.39
C LYS A 622 -8.02 -4.20 -9.53
N ARG A 623 -9.18 -4.87 -9.62
CA ARG A 623 -9.44 -5.84 -10.69
C ARG A 623 -9.49 -5.18 -12.07
N LEU A 624 -10.11 -4.02 -12.19
CA LEU A 624 -10.14 -3.25 -13.44
C LEU A 624 -8.72 -2.85 -13.89
N ALA A 625 -7.92 -2.28 -12.98
CA ALA A 625 -6.55 -1.90 -13.32
C ALA A 625 -5.68 -3.12 -13.67
N THR A 626 -5.83 -4.23 -12.94
CA THR A 626 -5.09 -5.47 -13.22
C THR A 626 -5.49 -6.09 -14.56
N GLU A 627 -6.79 -6.04 -14.91
CA GLU A 627 -7.28 -6.51 -16.20
C GLU A 627 -6.73 -5.66 -17.35
N ALA A 628 -6.70 -4.34 -17.20
CA ALA A 628 -6.09 -3.45 -18.20
C ALA A 628 -4.59 -3.73 -18.38
N ALA A 629 -3.85 -3.90 -17.28
CA ALA A 629 -2.45 -4.30 -17.33
C ALA A 629 -2.27 -5.66 -18.02
N ALA A 630 -3.12 -6.65 -17.71
CA ALA A 630 -3.08 -7.98 -18.33
C ALA A 630 -3.39 -7.96 -19.83
N ARG A 631 -4.23 -7.02 -20.29
CA ARG A 631 -4.51 -6.77 -21.70
C ARG A 631 -3.43 -5.97 -22.43
N GLY A 632 -2.34 -5.63 -21.73
CA GLY A 632 -1.18 -5.00 -22.32
C GLY A 632 -1.28 -3.48 -22.39
N SER A 633 -2.04 -2.85 -21.48
CA SER A 633 -1.96 -1.39 -21.29
C SER A 633 -0.51 -0.98 -21.02
N ARG A 634 -0.10 0.13 -21.65
CA ARG A 634 1.28 0.63 -21.63
C ARG A 634 1.42 1.89 -20.79
N ASP A 635 0.35 2.33 -20.14
CA ASP A 635 0.32 3.57 -19.38
C ASP A 635 0.29 3.36 -17.86
N ASN A 636 0.38 4.45 -17.12
CA ASN A 636 -0.08 4.47 -15.73
C ASN A 636 -1.60 4.22 -15.70
N ILE A 637 -2.06 3.52 -14.67
CA ILE A 637 -3.47 3.15 -14.57
C ILE A 637 -3.95 3.52 -13.19
N THR A 638 -4.87 4.47 -13.14
CA THR A 638 -5.55 4.88 -11.91
C THR A 638 -7.05 4.70 -12.11
N VAL A 639 -7.69 3.99 -11.19
CA VAL A 639 -9.12 3.68 -11.23
C VAL A 639 -9.77 4.02 -9.90
N ILE A 640 -10.88 4.75 -9.93
CA ILE A 640 -11.77 5.00 -8.80
C ILE A 640 -13.12 4.36 -9.09
N VAL A 641 -13.64 3.59 -8.12
CA VAL A 641 -14.99 3.03 -8.14
C VAL A 641 -15.76 3.54 -6.93
N VAL A 642 -16.97 4.04 -7.16
CA VAL A 642 -17.87 4.55 -6.13
C VAL A 642 -19.23 3.90 -6.27
N PHE A 643 -19.61 3.03 -5.33
CA PHE A 643 -20.98 2.52 -5.23
C PHE A 643 -21.90 3.60 -4.68
N LEU A 644 -23.07 3.77 -5.29
CA LEU A 644 -24.02 4.84 -4.99
C LEU A 644 -25.18 4.40 -4.07
N HIS A 645 -25.23 3.12 -3.73
CA HIS A 645 -26.19 2.53 -2.80
C HIS A 645 -25.51 1.64 -1.76
N PRO A 646 -26.17 1.35 -0.62
CA PRO A 646 -25.68 0.37 0.33
C PRO A 646 -25.56 -1.00 -0.34
N VAL A 647 -24.38 -1.60 -0.26
CA VAL A 647 -24.13 -2.96 -0.70
C VAL A 647 -24.35 -3.90 0.48
N SER A 648 -25.19 -4.91 0.32
CA SER A 648 -25.44 -5.87 1.39
C SER A 648 -24.20 -6.69 1.74
N THR A 649 -24.07 -7.15 2.99
CA THR A 649 -22.94 -7.99 3.41
C THR A 649 -22.81 -9.28 2.59
N ILE A 650 -23.93 -9.79 2.03
CA ILE A 650 -23.96 -10.99 1.19
C ILE A 650 -23.33 -10.71 -0.17
N GLU A 651 -23.63 -9.56 -0.79
CA GLU A 651 -23.06 -9.15 -2.09
C GLU A 651 -21.57 -8.78 -2.01
N ARG A 652 -21.01 -8.60 -0.80
CA ARG A 652 -19.57 -8.41 -0.57
C ARG A 652 -18.79 -9.72 -0.43
N ILE A 653 -19.46 -10.87 -0.40
CA ILE A 653 -18.82 -12.19 -0.17
C ILE A 653 -18.91 -13.07 -1.42
N TYR A 654 -19.98 -12.89 -2.21
CA TYR A 654 -20.13 -13.45 -3.56
C TYR A 654 -19.63 -12.46 -4.60
#